data_AF-E0UG87-F1
#
_entry.id   AF-E0UG87-F1
#
_cell.length_a   1.000
_cell.length_b   1.000
_cell.length_c   1.000
_cell.angle_alpha   90.00
_cell.angle_beta   90.00
_cell.angle_gamma   90.00
#
_symmetry.space_group_name_H-M   'P 1'
#
loop_
_entity.id
_entity.type
_entity.pdbx_description
1 polymer ?
#
loop_
_entity_poly.entity_id
_entity_poly.type
_entity_poly.pdbx_seq_one_letter_code
_entity_poly.pdbx_strand_id
1 'polypeptide(L)'
;MASPTIKRGKRHSSGKSISVAGMSFLGRRCAAWVMEVYLVAISGLVPYSIAVYIESHSSSQRVPLHPVLAKVEEEVAQTLALPQGENPRQVPPLTNVFLGLALAMPLAVTGWQLYILTRTGRTLPKRWLKIRVISTSGRTPSGLQILLREGVGKWGLPLSIAYLLWRYSALFPNGGLLLGLSGVMILLEGGLLLLSPRRRSLHDQIADTVVIDTRHSLRNGSRANRNPQSPNRPSVTVEVPSDYAAYTRDNGNSHHAEPVRAIVLSPSLEEPQANLWLWMRRHPGTTLLVIALAGMTVILATFVGTQVYIQSKTDQRESQQQQNQEFQFLVTQLAATSPDPLEQRKSVILALARNEDPRAIALLVDLLGQETNLSVIDTLQQAFASVGTRALPALRQLNQSLSQQLQSLNDQNSQEYQLTAWRLRATKQAIAKIFLLHNGQLSQVNLTRIDLNQEINEMAPFTLVGEQLNLAGINLENALLNGARLGGSIFSSAGKDKYDDTSDDLRANLRGTNLVQADLTDAFLSGVVLERANLSQANLKGANLSQAQLKQANLSSADLLSANLQQASLEAASLTGANLTGVQLNKANLEKANLGQIKAARADFSEANLIQSNWQNSDLSAVNFSGANLQQTDLSSSFLKGANFRNAKLENANLAYSNLSQADLRGANLAGANFLGVSFFNPETSRSDNFLKAPVNDQSAAIVQGVDFSEVKNLSSSQIVFICQKGGIHPQCNLK
;
A
#
# COMPACT_ATOMS: atom_id res chain seq x y z
N MET A 1 40.27 61.81 -12.54
CA MET A 1 38.83 62.07 -12.26
C MET A 1 38.19 60.71 -11.95
N ALA A 2 38.10 60.29 -10.68
CA ALA A 2 37.03 60.65 -9.73
C ALA A 2 35.65 60.20 -10.26
N SER A 3 35.23 58.94 -10.06
CA SER A 3 34.57 58.39 -8.87
C SER A 3 33.11 58.83 -8.65
N PRO A 4 32.13 57.91 -8.73
CA PRO A 4 30.82 58.09 -8.10
C PRO A 4 30.77 57.38 -6.73
N THR A 5 30.42 58.16 -5.71
CA THR A 5 30.15 57.71 -4.33
C THR A 5 28.86 56.91 -4.21
N ILE A 6 28.85 55.81 -3.44
CA ILE A 6 27.61 55.20 -2.93
C ILE A 6 27.57 55.33 -1.39
N LYS A 7 26.45 55.85 -0.88
CA LYS A 7 26.24 56.23 0.51
C LYS A 7 26.28 55.02 1.46
N ARG A 8 26.99 55.18 2.58
CA ARG A 8 27.10 54.18 3.65
C ARG A 8 25.87 54.24 4.57
N GLY A 9 24.84 53.45 4.26
CA GLY A 9 23.66 53.32 5.12
C GLY A 9 23.98 52.59 6.43
N LYS A 10 23.92 53.28 7.58
CA LYS A 10 23.93 52.63 8.90
C LYS A 10 22.64 51.82 9.08
N ARG A 11 22.72 50.49 9.04
CA ARG A 11 21.68 49.62 9.62
C ARG A 11 22.13 49.16 11.00
N HIS A 12 21.53 49.75 12.04
CA HIS A 12 21.44 49.10 13.34
C HIS A 12 20.55 47.86 13.17
N SER A 13 21.14 46.66 13.15
CA SER A 13 20.41 45.44 13.49
C SER A 13 20.65 45.15 14.97
N SER A 14 19.67 45.51 15.81
CA SER A 14 19.58 45.11 17.22
C SER A 14 19.23 43.62 17.35
N GLY A 15 20.00 42.76 16.69
CA GLY A 15 19.95 41.32 16.91
C GLY A 15 20.45 41.03 18.32
N LYS A 16 19.52 40.80 19.25
CA LYS A 16 19.83 40.35 20.63
C LYS A 16 20.79 39.17 20.53
N SER A 17 22.06 39.39 20.87
CA SER A 17 23.04 38.31 20.91
C SER A 17 22.66 37.40 22.06
N ILE A 18 22.17 36.20 21.77
CA ILE A 18 22.03 35.14 22.77
C ILE A 18 23.39 35.00 23.46
N SER A 19 23.43 35.27 24.75
CA SER A 19 24.68 35.31 25.52
C SER A 19 25.16 33.88 25.72
N VAL A 20 25.96 33.37 24.77
CA VAL A 20 26.61 32.05 24.84
C VAL A 20 27.72 32.01 25.93
N ALA A 21 27.59 32.80 26.99
CA ALA A 21 28.58 32.99 28.04
C ALA A 21 28.70 31.75 28.95
N GLY A 22 27.60 31.04 29.22
CA GLY A 22 27.58 29.90 30.14
C GLY A 22 27.86 28.52 29.54
N MET A 23 27.88 28.34 28.21
CA MET A 23 28.07 27.00 27.61
C MET A 23 29.54 26.57 27.52
N SER A 24 29.82 25.38 28.05
CA SER A 24 31.09 24.68 27.92
C SER A 24 31.52 24.50 26.45
N PHE A 25 32.81 24.29 26.21
CA PHE A 25 33.32 24.08 24.85
C PHE A 25 32.68 22.85 24.17
N LEU A 26 32.45 21.77 24.92
CA LEU A 26 31.76 20.58 24.42
C LEU A 26 30.29 20.87 24.12
N GLY A 27 29.57 21.55 25.03
CA GLY A 27 28.17 21.95 24.81
C GLY A 27 28.00 22.82 23.56
N ARG A 28 28.96 23.70 23.26
CA ARG A 28 28.97 24.46 22.00
C ARG A 28 29.28 23.62 20.77
N ARG A 29 30.12 22.58 20.86
CA ARG A 29 30.32 21.62 19.75
C ARG A 29 29.03 20.86 19.44
N CYS A 30 28.34 20.37 20.48
CA CYS A 30 27.04 19.70 20.34
C CYS A 30 25.98 20.64 19.78
N ALA A 31 25.83 21.86 20.31
CA ALA A 31 24.88 22.85 19.79
C ALA A 31 25.16 23.25 18.33
N ALA A 32 26.44 23.39 17.94
CA ALA A 32 26.81 23.65 16.55
C ALA A 32 26.43 22.49 15.63
N TRP A 33 26.62 21.25 16.09
CA TRP A 33 26.24 20.05 15.35
C TRP A 33 24.73 19.90 15.20
N VAL A 34 23.96 20.04 16.29
CA VAL A 34 22.48 19.99 16.26
C VAL A 34 21.92 21.04 15.30
N MET A 35 22.44 22.28 15.34
CA MET A 35 22.01 23.35 14.43
C MET A 35 22.42 23.10 12.96
N GLU A 36 23.52 22.39 12.70
CA GLU A 36 23.91 21.97 11.34
C GLU A 36 22.94 20.91 10.78
N VAL A 37 22.64 19.88 11.57
CA VAL A 37 21.70 18.81 11.22
C VAL A 37 20.30 19.38 11.01
N TYR A 38 19.84 20.23 11.94
CA TYR A 38 18.52 20.84 11.89
C TYR A 38 18.33 21.75 10.65
N LEU A 39 19.37 22.49 10.24
CA LEU A 39 19.30 23.32 9.02
C LEU A 39 19.14 22.45 7.75
N VAL A 40 19.83 21.31 7.68
CA VAL A 40 19.71 20.37 6.56
C VAL A 40 18.34 19.68 6.59
N ALA A 41 17.90 19.21 7.76
CA ALA A 41 16.60 18.56 7.94
C ALA A 41 15.43 19.47 7.55
N ILE A 42 15.41 20.73 8.03
CA ILE A 42 14.40 21.73 7.64
C ILE A 42 14.38 21.92 6.12
N SER A 43 15.54 21.99 5.47
CA SER A 43 15.62 22.29 4.04
C SER A 43 14.96 21.25 3.14
N GLY A 44 14.82 20.00 3.61
CA GLY A 44 14.02 18.96 2.95
C GLY A 44 12.60 18.84 3.51
N LEU A 45 12.44 18.89 4.84
CA LEU A 45 11.14 18.68 5.50
C LEU A 45 10.11 19.76 5.18
N VAL A 46 10.51 21.03 5.06
CA VAL A 46 9.59 22.12 4.72
C VAL A 46 8.97 21.92 3.32
N PRO A 47 9.75 21.83 2.22
CA PRO A 47 9.17 21.58 0.90
C PRO A 47 8.45 20.22 0.82
N TYR A 48 8.90 19.17 1.53
CA TYR A 48 8.17 17.90 1.61
C TYR A 48 6.78 18.05 2.27
N SER A 49 6.69 18.75 3.41
CA SER A 49 5.41 19.00 4.08
C SER A 49 4.44 19.82 3.23
N ILE A 50 4.96 20.77 2.44
CA ILE A 50 4.16 21.55 1.48
C ILE A 50 3.69 20.64 0.33
N ALA A 51 4.52 19.73 -0.16
CA ALA A 51 4.14 18.76 -1.19
C ALA A 51 2.98 17.86 -0.74
N VAL A 52 3.06 17.29 0.46
CA VAL A 52 2.02 16.43 1.06
C VAL A 52 0.73 17.22 1.35
N TYR A 53 0.85 18.47 1.80
CA TYR A 53 -0.31 19.35 1.98
C TYR A 53 -1.03 19.64 0.66
N ILE A 54 -0.27 19.94 -0.41
CA ILE A 54 -0.84 20.15 -1.75
C ILE A 54 -1.44 18.86 -2.32
N GLU A 55 -0.80 17.70 -2.13
CA GLU A 55 -1.30 16.40 -2.61
C GLU A 55 -2.64 16.01 -1.96
N SER A 56 -2.86 16.40 -0.71
CA SER A 56 -4.10 16.14 0.04
C SER A 56 -5.22 17.18 -0.19
N HIS A 57 -4.89 18.41 -0.61
CA HIS A 57 -5.85 19.51 -0.73
C HIS A 57 -6.06 20.05 -2.17
N SER A 58 -5.37 19.52 -3.17
CA SER A 58 -5.48 19.96 -4.57
C SER A 58 -6.41 19.06 -5.41
N SER A 59 -7.39 19.69 -6.06
CA SER A 59 -8.26 19.08 -7.09
C SER A 59 -7.71 19.24 -8.52
N SER A 60 -6.46 19.68 -8.69
CA SER A 60 -5.86 19.91 -10.01
C SER A 60 -5.57 18.61 -10.76
N GLN A 61 -5.51 18.69 -12.10
CA GLN A 61 -5.16 17.59 -12.98
C GLN A 61 -3.83 16.94 -12.54
N ARG A 62 -3.85 15.61 -12.34
CA ARG A 62 -2.68 14.86 -11.90
C ARG A 62 -1.75 14.57 -13.09
N VAL A 63 -0.46 14.63 -12.82
CA VAL A 63 0.64 14.44 -13.78
C VAL A 63 1.53 13.32 -13.23
N PRO A 64 2.15 12.46 -14.06
CA PRO A 64 3.13 11.49 -13.57
C PRO A 64 4.25 12.15 -12.75
N LEU A 65 4.72 11.45 -11.72
CA LEU A 65 5.88 11.84 -10.94
C LEU A 65 7.11 12.02 -11.85
N HIS A 66 7.91 13.05 -11.60
CA HIS A 66 9.08 13.35 -12.40
C HIS A 66 10.07 12.16 -12.42
N PRO A 67 10.65 11.75 -13.57
CA PRO A 67 11.42 10.50 -13.67
C PRO A 67 12.56 10.35 -12.66
N VAL A 68 13.24 11.45 -12.33
CA VAL A 68 14.31 11.46 -11.30
C VAL A 68 13.76 11.17 -9.90
N LEU A 69 12.57 11.68 -9.56
CA LEU A 69 11.92 11.40 -8.28
C LEU A 69 11.40 9.98 -8.22
N ALA A 70 10.79 9.49 -9.31
CA ALA A 70 10.35 8.11 -9.41
C ALA A 70 11.51 7.11 -9.24
N LYS A 71 12.66 7.37 -9.88
CA LYS A 71 13.84 6.50 -9.71
C LYS A 71 14.44 6.58 -8.30
N VAL A 72 14.42 7.74 -7.64
CA VAL A 72 14.84 7.85 -6.23
C VAL A 72 13.87 7.12 -5.31
N GLU A 73 12.55 7.25 -5.50
CA GLU A 73 11.53 6.52 -4.74
C GLU A 73 11.69 5.01 -4.92
N GLU A 74 11.99 4.54 -6.14
CA GLU A 74 12.27 3.14 -6.45
C GLU A 74 13.52 2.63 -5.70
N GLU A 75 14.67 3.27 -5.85
CA GLU A 75 15.93 2.86 -5.21
C GLU A 75 15.87 2.92 -3.68
N VAL A 76 15.20 3.94 -3.11
CA VAL A 76 14.97 4.06 -1.67
C VAL A 76 14.04 2.96 -1.17
N ALA A 77 12.97 2.63 -1.92
CA ALA A 77 12.08 1.55 -1.55
C ALA A 77 12.74 0.17 -1.67
N GLN A 78 13.59 -0.08 -2.67
CA GLN A 78 14.37 -1.32 -2.79
C GLN A 78 15.41 -1.47 -1.66
N THR A 79 16.13 -0.39 -1.31
CA THR A 79 17.14 -0.42 -0.25
C THR A 79 16.56 -0.51 1.17
N LEU A 80 15.37 0.07 1.39
CA LEU A 80 14.66 -0.01 2.67
C LEU A 80 13.61 -1.13 2.73
N ALA A 81 13.43 -1.89 1.64
CA ALA A 81 12.38 -2.90 1.47
C ALA A 81 10.96 -2.39 1.79
N LEU A 82 10.68 -1.15 1.37
CA LEU A 82 9.34 -0.57 1.41
C LEU A 82 8.51 -1.10 0.22
N PRO A 83 7.20 -1.33 0.39
CA PRO A 83 6.34 -1.79 -0.70
C PRO A 83 6.27 -0.74 -1.82
N GLN A 84 6.54 -1.17 -3.05
CA GLN A 84 6.36 -0.35 -4.25
C GLN A 84 4.97 -0.59 -4.83
N GLY A 85 4.27 0.48 -5.22
CA GLY A 85 3.03 0.38 -5.97
C GLY A 85 3.30 0.09 -7.45
N GLU A 86 2.49 -0.77 -8.06
CA GLU A 86 2.66 -1.25 -9.45
C GLU A 86 2.36 -0.19 -10.52
N ASN A 87 1.89 1.00 -10.14
CA ASN A 87 1.56 2.09 -11.05
C ASN A 87 2.46 3.32 -10.84
N PRO A 88 2.88 4.04 -11.90
CA PRO A 88 3.62 5.28 -11.77
C PRO A 88 2.78 6.32 -11.03
N ARG A 89 3.25 6.73 -9.85
CA ARG A 89 2.55 7.65 -8.95
C ARG A 89 2.17 8.94 -9.69
N GLN A 90 0.89 9.33 -9.64
CA GLN A 90 0.39 10.55 -10.26
C GLN A 90 0.08 11.60 -9.20
N VAL A 91 0.72 12.76 -9.30
CA VAL A 91 0.66 13.85 -8.31
C VAL A 91 0.27 15.18 -8.99
N PRO A 92 -0.27 16.16 -8.24
CA PRO A 92 -0.44 17.52 -8.76
C PRO A 92 0.90 18.11 -9.27
N PRO A 93 0.91 18.97 -10.30
CA PRO A 93 2.14 19.50 -10.88
C PRO A 93 2.99 20.30 -9.88
N LEU A 94 2.37 20.96 -8.90
CA LEU A 94 3.09 21.64 -7.82
C LEU A 94 3.74 20.66 -6.83
N THR A 95 3.10 19.52 -6.54
CA THR A 95 3.68 18.45 -5.70
C THR A 95 4.97 17.92 -6.32
N ASN A 96 5.02 17.75 -7.64
CA ASN A 96 6.25 17.43 -8.38
C ASN A 96 7.39 18.45 -8.13
N VAL A 97 7.08 19.75 -8.19
CA VAL A 97 8.06 20.82 -7.92
C VAL A 97 8.55 20.80 -6.47
N PHE A 98 7.64 20.66 -5.50
CA PHE A 98 8.01 20.65 -4.07
C PHE A 98 8.74 19.37 -3.65
N LEU A 99 8.42 18.20 -4.22
CA LEU A 99 9.23 16.98 -4.02
C LEU A 99 10.63 17.12 -4.65
N GLY A 100 10.72 17.74 -5.83
CA GLY A 100 12.01 18.08 -6.46
C GLY A 100 12.86 19.01 -5.59
N LEU A 101 12.24 20.03 -4.98
CA LEU A 101 12.90 20.92 -4.01
C LEU A 101 13.30 20.18 -2.73
N ALA A 102 12.49 19.24 -2.23
CA ALA A 102 12.81 18.44 -1.05
C ALA A 102 14.03 17.53 -1.26
N LEU A 103 14.25 17.04 -2.49
CA LEU A 103 15.47 16.33 -2.88
C LEU A 103 16.68 17.29 -3.02
N ALA A 104 16.50 18.41 -3.71
CA ALA A 104 17.60 19.29 -4.12
C ALA A 104 18.12 20.22 -3.00
N MET A 105 17.24 20.73 -2.14
CA MET A 105 17.60 21.71 -1.10
C MET A 105 18.57 21.16 -0.05
N PRO A 106 18.41 19.94 0.49
CA PRO A 106 19.41 19.34 1.39
C PRO A 106 20.80 19.21 0.75
N LEU A 107 20.87 18.85 -0.53
CA LEU A 107 22.12 18.74 -1.28
C LEU A 107 22.77 20.13 -1.50
N ALA A 108 21.97 21.13 -1.83
CA ALA A 108 22.45 22.51 -1.96
C ALA A 108 22.95 23.08 -0.63
N VAL A 109 22.21 22.87 0.47
CA VAL A 109 22.59 23.35 1.82
C VAL A 109 23.82 22.62 2.34
N THR A 110 23.93 21.30 2.17
CA THR A 110 25.14 20.55 2.57
C THR A 110 26.36 20.94 1.73
N GLY A 111 26.23 21.02 0.40
CA GLY A 111 27.30 21.50 -0.49
C GLY A 111 27.78 22.91 -0.12
N TRP A 112 26.86 23.83 0.17
CA TRP A 112 27.16 25.17 0.64
C TRP A 112 27.84 25.20 2.02
N GLN A 113 27.39 24.38 2.98
CA GLN A 113 28.04 24.23 4.28
C GLN A 113 29.48 23.71 4.15
N LEU A 114 29.70 22.67 3.32
CA LEU A 114 31.03 22.11 3.04
C LEU A 114 31.92 23.16 2.35
N TYR A 115 31.40 23.91 1.39
CA TYR A 115 32.13 25.00 0.73
C TYR A 115 32.61 26.07 1.74
N ILE A 116 31.74 26.59 2.61
CA ILE A 116 32.15 27.58 3.62
C ILE A 116 33.12 26.95 4.65
N LEU A 117 32.95 25.66 4.99
CA LEU A 117 33.86 24.94 5.88
C LEU A 117 35.28 24.84 5.28
N THR A 118 35.43 24.55 3.98
CA THR A 118 36.75 24.54 3.30
C THR A 118 37.40 25.93 3.24
N ARG A 119 36.61 26.97 2.93
CA ARG A 119 37.10 28.33 2.77
C ARG A 119 37.44 29.03 4.08
N THR A 120 36.76 28.70 5.19
CA THR A 120 36.83 29.50 6.44
C THR A 120 37.10 28.69 7.71
N GLY A 121 37.06 27.36 7.63
CA GLY A 121 37.10 26.47 8.79
C GLY A 121 35.83 26.55 9.66
N ARG A 122 34.73 27.15 9.19
CA ARG A 122 33.48 27.31 9.94
C ARG A 122 32.25 27.15 9.04
N THR A 123 31.21 26.49 9.54
CA THR A 123 29.83 26.61 9.03
C THR A 123 29.14 27.83 9.64
N LEU A 124 27.89 28.11 9.25
CA LEU A 124 27.08 29.18 9.85
C LEU A 124 26.87 28.98 11.38
N PRO A 125 26.46 27.80 11.90
CA PRO A 125 26.35 27.59 13.34
C PRO A 125 27.70 27.65 14.07
N LYS A 126 28.77 27.05 13.52
CA LYS A 126 30.12 27.11 14.09
C LYS A 126 30.62 28.57 14.19
N ARG A 127 30.31 29.42 13.20
CA ARG A 127 30.62 30.87 13.22
C ARG A 127 29.91 31.59 14.36
N TRP A 128 28.63 31.30 14.59
CA TRP A 128 27.84 31.92 15.66
C TRP A 128 28.32 31.50 17.06
N LEU A 129 28.65 30.21 17.23
CA LEU A 129 29.12 29.64 18.51
C LEU A 129 30.63 29.81 18.77
N LYS A 130 31.33 30.57 17.93
CA LYS A 130 32.77 30.90 17.97
C LYS A 130 33.72 29.68 17.88
N ILE A 131 33.32 28.65 17.16
CA ILE A 131 34.11 27.44 16.91
C ILE A 131 34.80 27.51 15.54
N ARG A 132 36.00 26.95 15.41
CA ARG A 132 36.69 26.74 14.11
C ARG A 132 37.29 25.34 14.02
N VAL A 133 37.20 24.72 12.84
CA VAL A 133 37.94 23.52 12.44
C VAL A 133 39.22 23.97 11.73
N ILE A 134 40.36 23.42 12.14
CA ILE A 134 41.67 23.61 11.50
C ILE A 134 42.29 22.25 11.16
N SER A 135 43.18 22.23 10.17
CA SER A 135 44.09 21.10 9.96
C SER A 135 45.11 21.03 11.10
N THR A 136 45.74 19.87 11.32
CA THR A 136 46.93 19.72 12.19
C THR A 136 48.06 20.69 11.84
N SER A 137 48.11 21.20 10.60
CA SER A 137 49.04 22.25 10.14
C SER A 137 48.65 23.68 10.50
N GLY A 138 47.57 23.90 11.27
CA GLY A 138 47.08 25.21 11.71
C GLY A 138 46.34 26.03 10.64
N ARG A 139 46.27 25.55 9.39
CA ARG A 139 45.55 26.19 8.28
C ARG A 139 44.08 25.76 8.22
N THR A 140 43.28 26.44 7.39
CA THR A 140 41.94 25.94 7.02
C THR A 140 42.06 24.56 6.37
N PRO A 141 41.21 23.59 6.76
CA PRO A 141 41.27 22.22 6.23
C PRO A 141 41.01 22.17 4.73
N SER A 142 41.65 21.24 4.03
CA SER A 142 41.48 21.06 2.58
C SER A 142 40.12 20.45 2.23
N GLY A 143 39.72 20.54 0.95
CA GLY A 143 38.50 19.92 0.44
C GLY A 143 38.44 18.42 0.74
N LEU A 144 39.54 17.71 0.48
CA LEU A 144 39.64 16.26 0.72
C LEU A 144 39.60 15.92 2.22
N GLN A 145 40.26 16.72 3.08
CA GLN A 145 40.14 16.55 4.54
C GLN A 145 38.68 16.71 5.00
N ILE A 146 37.93 17.67 4.48
CA ILE A 146 36.53 17.87 4.86
C ILE A 146 35.61 16.75 4.33
N LEU A 147 35.84 16.25 3.12
CA LEU A 147 35.09 15.10 2.59
C LEU A 147 35.34 13.83 3.41
N LEU A 148 36.59 13.56 3.82
CA LEU A 148 36.91 12.47 4.74
C LEU A 148 36.29 12.70 6.13
N ARG A 149 36.31 13.93 6.63
CA ARG A 149 35.79 14.30 7.96
C ARG A 149 34.29 14.14 8.06
N GLU A 150 33.56 14.89 7.23
CA GLU A 150 32.11 14.98 7.31
C GLU A 150 31.45 13.83 6.52
N GLY A 151 31.96 13.48 5.33
CA GLY A 151 31.40 12.42 4.50
C GLY A 151 31.70 11.01 5.04
N VAL A 152 32.98 10.64 5.18
CA VAL A 152 33.37 9.27 5.57
C VAL A 152 33.28 9.06 7.08
N GLY A 153 33.93 9.92 7.88
CA GLY A 153 34.05 9.69 9.32
C GLY A 153 32.77 9.90 10.11
N LYS A 154 32.05 11.00 9.87
CA LYS A 154 30.93 11.47 10.70
C LYS A 154 29.56 10.93 10.29
N TRP A 155 29.36 10.61 9.01
CA TRP A 155 28.10 10.09 8.49
C TRP A 155 28.24 8.71 7.85
N GLY A 156 29.17 8.54 6.92
CA GLY A 156 29.34 7.29 6.17
C GLY A 156 29.58 6.08 7.08
N LEU A 157 30.64 6.10 7.89
CA LEU A 157 31.00 4.96 8.73
C LEU A 157 29.93 4.61 9.79
N PRO A 158 29.34 5.56 10.56
CA PRO A 158 28.22 5.27 11.47
C PRO A 158 26.98 4.71 10.77
N LEU A 159 26.57 5.30 9.62
CA LEU A 159 25.36 4.89 8.91
C LEU A 159 25.55 3.56 8.15
N SER A 160 26.72 3.31 7.55
CA SER A 160 27.01 2.02 6.91
C SER A 160 27.04 0.87 7.92
N ILE A 161 27.58 1.09 9.12
CA ILE A 161 27.52 0.08 10.19
C ILE A 161 26.07 -0.12 10.67
N ALA A 162 25.31 0.95 10.90
CA ALA A 162 23.90 0.86 11.27
C ALA A 162 23.07 0.10 10.21
N TYR A 163 23.29 0.36 8.92
CA TYR A 163 22.62 -0.30 7.82
C TYR A 163 23.01 -1.78 7.70
N LEU A 164 24.29 -2.14 7.83
CA LEU A 164 24.72 -3.54 7.81
C LEU A 164 24.17 -4.32 9.00
N LEU A 165 24.19 -3.75 10.20
CA LEU A 165 23.59 -4.34 11.40
C LEU A 165 22.07 -4.53 11.24
N TRP A 166 21.37 -3.55 10.69
CA TRP A 166 19.94 -3.64 10.41
C TRP A 166 19.63 -4.71 9.35
N ARG A 167 20.32 -4.67 8.19
CA ARG A 167 20.06 -5.53 7.03
C ARG A 167 20.35 -7.02 7.27
N TYR A 168 21.30 -7.34 8.14
CA TYR A 168 21.70 -8.71 8.47
C TYR A 168 21.27 -9.16 9.88
N SER A 169 20.27 -8.51 10.49
CA SER A 169 19.67 -8.94 11.76
C SER A 169 18.14 -9.05 11.65
N ALA A 170 17.51 -9.60 12.69
CA ALA A 170 16.06 -9.67 12.83
C ALA A 170 15.36 -8.30 12.99
N LEU A 171 16.09 -7.17 12.89
CA LEU A 171 15.54 -5.82 12.94
C LEU A 171 15.04 -5.33 11.57
N PHE A 172 15.46 -6.00 10.49
CA PHE A 172 14.91 -5.81 9.14
C PHE A 172 13.47 -6.38 9.05
N PRO A 173 12.50 -5.70 8.40
CA PRO A 173 12.62 -4.48 7.61
C PRO A 173 12.17 -3.19 8.35
N ASN A 174 12.17 -3.14 9.69
CA ASN A 174 11.61 -1.99 10.41
C ASN A 174 12.50 -0.74 10.27
N GLY A 175 12.08 0.22 9.43
CA GLY A 175 12.80 1.47 9.20
C GLY A 175 12.90 2.39 10.42
N GLY A 176 11.98 2.30 11.38
CA GLY A 176 12.06 3.02 12.65
C GLY A 176 13.24 2.54 13.51
N LEU A 177 13.53 1.22 13.48
CA LEU A 177 14.69 0.64 14.16
C LEU A 177 16.00 0.99 13.44
N LEU A 178 16.01 1.11 12.11
CA LEU A 178 17.17 1.64 11.36
C LEU A 178 17.50 3.09 11.76
N LEU A 179 16.47 3.95 11.92
CA LEU A 179 16.66 5.32 12.41
C LEU A 179 17.18 5.35 13.85
N GLY A 180 16.66 4.48 14.72
CA GLY A 180 17.15 4.30 16.09
C GLY A 180 18.62 3.87 16.14
N LEU A 181 18.99 2.81 15.40
CA LEU A 181 20.37 2.34 15.27
C LEU A 181 21.30 3.42 14.72
N SER A 182 20.86 4.15 13.69
CA SER A 182 21.62 5.26 13.10
C SER A 182 21.90 6.36 14.14
N GLY A 183 20.88 6.73 14.92
CA GLY A 183 21.03 7.68 16.03
C GLY A 183 22.01 7.19 17.10
N VAL A 184 21.93 5.92 17.49
CA VAL A 184 22.85 5.29 18.45
C VAL A 184 24.28 5.28 17.92
N MET A 185 24.51 4.87 16.67
CA MET A 185 25.85 4.83 16.07
C MET A 185 26.50 6.22 15.99
N ILE A 186 25.72 7.25 15.66
CA ILE A 186 26.19 8.65 15.63
C ILE A 186 26.50 9.17 17.04
N LEU A 187 25.67 8.83 18.04
CA LEU A 187 25.92 9.19 19.44
C LEU A 187 27.15 8.48 20.02
N LEU A 188 27.38 7.20 19.67
CA LEU A 188 28.58 6.45 20.04
C LEU A 188 29.85 7.13 19.47
N GLU A 189 29.85 7.52 18.19
CA GLU A 189 30.96 8.23 17.55
C GLU A 189 31.28 9.57 18.23
N GLY A 190 30.24 10.28 18.71
CA GLY A 190 30.39 11.48 19.53
C GLY A 190 30.88 11.22 20.96
N GLY A 191 30.39 10.14 21.60
CA GLY A 191 30.74 9.74 22.97
C GLY A 191 32.20 9.29 23.13
N LEU A 192 32.77 8.68 22.08
CA LEU A 192 34.19 8.31 21.98
C LEU A 192 35.17 9.49 22.18
N LEU A 193 34.69 10.74 22.12
CA LEU A 193 35.48 11.92 22.48
C LEU A 193 35.85 11.97 23.97
N LEU A 194 35.03 11.40 24.86
CA LEU A 194 35.30 11.33 26.31
C LEU A 194 36.40 10.31 26.67
N LEU A 195 36.60 9.29 25.83
CA LEU A 195 37.57 8.20 26.02
C LEU A 195 38.90 8.46 25.29
N SER A 196 39.00 9.52 24.48
CA SER A 196 40.15 9.82 23.62
C SER A 196 41.21 10.66 24.36
N PRO A 197 42.44 10.15 24.59
CA PRO A 197 43.49 10.88 25.33
C PRO A 197 43.97 12.16 24.62
N ARG A 198 43.64 12.32 23.32
CA ARG A 198 43.95 13.53 22.53
C ARG A 198 42.77 14.49 22.36
N ARG A 199 41.61 14.23 23.00
CA ARG A 199 40.35 15.00 22.88
C ARG A 199 39.87 15.23 21.43
N ARG A 200 40.12 14.26 20.53
CA ARG A 200 39.64 14.25 19.13
C ARG A 200 38.61 13.13 18.92
N SER A 201 37.49 13.44 18.26
CA SER A 201 36.51 12.44 17.77
C SER A 201 37.10 11.57 16.66
N LEU A 202 36.43 10.45 16.32
CA LEU A 202 36.87 9.59 15.22
C LEU A 202 36.94 10.35 13.89
N HIS A 203 35.90 11.11 13.52
CA HIS A 203 35.95 11.96 12.32
C HIS A 203 37.07 13.02 12.33
N ASP A 204 37.43 13.57 13.49
CA ASP A 204 38.57 14.51 13.60
C ASP A 204 39.91 13.80 13.38
N GLN A 205 40.03 12.52 13.78
CA GLN A 205 41.21 11.68 13.58
C GLN A 205 41.34 11.21 12.12
N ILE A 206 40.27 10.71 11.51
CA ILE A 206 40.23 10.22 10.11
C ILE A 206 40.66 11.30 9.11
N ALA A 207 40.41 12.58 9.44
CA ALA A 207 40.67 13.71 8.56
C ALA A 207 41.90 14.57 8.93
N ASP A 208 42.63 14.21 9.98
CA ASP A 208 43.72 15.03 10.54
C ASP A 208 43.32 16.50 10.83
N THR A 209 42.23 16.65 11.56
CA THR A 209 41.68 17.97 11.94
C THR A 209 41.54 18.13 13.45
N VAL A 210 41.43 19.39 13.89
CA VAL A 210 41.20 19.77 15.28
C VAL A 210 40.16 20.88 15.33
N VAL A 211 39.25 20.78 16.30
CA VAL A 211 38.27 21.83 16.60
C VAL A 211 38.81 22.72 17.73
N ILE A 212 38.90 24.03 17.47
CA ILE A 212 39.42 25.04 18.41
C ILE A 212 38.35 26.06 18.81
N ASP A 213 38.45 26.58 20.03
CA ASP A 213 37.66 27.72 20.48
C ASP A 213 38.33 29.03 20.03
N THR A 214 37.57 29.92 19.40
CA THR A 214 38.09 31.18 18.87
C THR A 214 37.77 32.39 19.73
N ARG A 215 37.35 32.16 20.98
CA ARG A 215 37.30 33.18 22.04
C ARG A 215 38.68 33.64 22.52
N HIS A 216 39.71 32.79 22.44
CA HIS A 216 41.00 33.01 23.10
C HIS A 216 42.20 33.23 22.16
N SER A 217 41.99 33.34 20.84
CA SER A 217 43.08 33.55 19.88
C SER A 217 43.24 35.01 19.45
N LEU A 218 44.02 35.80 20.19
CA LEU A 218 44.90 36.89 19.72
C LEU A 218 45.51 37.70 20.89
N ARG A 219 46.78 37.44 21.23
CA ARG A 219 47.68 38.43 21.82
C ARG A 219 49.10 38.23 21.26
N ASN A 220 49.43 39.08 20.28
CA ASN A 220 50.73 39.46 19.71
C ASN A 220 51.89 38.45 19.68
N GLY A 221 52.40 38.20 18.47
CA GLY A 221 53.77 37.73 18.28
C GLY A 221 54.81 38.86 18.40
N SER A 222 56.09 38.51 18.42
CA SER A 222 57.20 39.46 18.36
C SER A 222 58.36 38.89 17.52
N ARG A 223 58.62 39.59 16.42
CA ARG A 223 59.86 39.67 15.60
C ARG A 223 61.04 38.74 15.96
N ALA A 224 61.48 37.98 14.95
CA ALA A 224 62.85 38.07 14.43
C ALA A 224 62.85 37.77 12.93
N ASN A 225 63.82 38.30 12.19
CA ASN A 225 63.85 38.32 10.72
C ASN A 225 65.21 37.79 10.21
N ARG A 226 65.21 37.28 8.96
CA ARG A 226 66.36 36.85 8.12
C ARG A 226 66.81 35.38 8.20
N ASN A 227 66.55 34.71 7.07
CA ASN A 227 67.37 33.67 6.43
C ASN A 227 68.87 34.07 6.35
N PRO A 228 69.84 33.14 6.17
CA PRO A 228 69.79 32.16 5.08
C PRO A 228 70.37 30.74 5.35
N GLN A 229 70.38 29.93 4.27
CA GLN A 229 71.10 28.66 4.06
C GLN A 229 70.53 27.36 4.68
N SER A 230 70.23 26.42 3.78
CA SER A 230 70.15 24.96 3.99
C SER A 230 71.56 24.34 3.85
N PRO A 231 71.82 23.03 4.09
CA PRO A 231 70.86 21.91 4.23
C PRO A 231 71.16 20.86 5.34
N ASN A 232 70.41 19.75 5.28
CA ASN A 232 70.64 18.43 5.90
C ASN A 232 70.23 18.13 7.36
N ARG A 233 69.72 16.89 7.49
CA ARG A 233 69.20 16.11 8.65
C ARG A 233 70.35 15.60 9.58
N PRO A 234 70.09 14.79 10.63
CA PRO A 234 69.04 14.82 11.69
C PRO A 234 69.58 14.46 13.12
N SER A 235 68.77 14.70 14.17
CA SER A 235 68.68 13.95 15.46
C SER A 235 67.74 14.76 16.39
N VAL A 236 66.77 14.25 17.15
CA VAL A 236 66.54 12.98 17.89
C VAL A 236 67.40 12.86 19.14
N THR A 237 66.80 13.17 20.29
CA THR A 237 67.14 12.59 21.59
C THR A 237 65.88 12.01 22.21
N VAL A 238 65.94 10.73 22.56
CA VAL A 238 64.93 9.97 23.30
C VAL A 238 65.51 9.74 24.68
N GLU A 239 64.74 9.99 25.74
CA GLU A 239 65.14 9.61 27.10
C GLU A 239 64.63 8.20 27.41
N VAL A 240 65.57 7.28 27.63
CA VAL A 240 65.40 5.95 28.25
C VAL A 240 66.58 5.80 29.23
N PRO A 241 66.37 5.25 30.44
CA PRO A 241 67.24 5.53 31.59
C PRO A 241 68.36 4.50 31.80
N SER A 242 69.33 4.86 32.63
CA SER A 242 70.29 3.91 33.22
C SER A 242 70.87 4.43 34.54
N ASP A 243 70.54 3.77 35.65
CA ASP A 243 71.46 3.65 36.78
C ASP A 243 72.50 2.55 36.48
N TYR A 244 73.73 2.69 36.99
CA TYR A 244 74.33 1.73 37.94
C TYR A 244 75.80 2.08 38.33
N ALA A 245 75.98 2.30 39.64
CA ALA A 245 77.10 1.84 40.50
C ALA A 245 78.53 2.44 40.46
N ALA A 246 78.85 3.08 41.61
CA ALA A 246 80.13 3.07 42.38
C ALA A 246 81.39 3.76 41.80
N TYR A 247 82.19 4.53 42.56
CA TYR A 247 82.70 4.33 43.93
C TYR A 247 82.96 5.65 44.71
N THR A 248 82.85 5.60 46.06
CA THR A 248 83.52 6.38 47.16
C THR A 248 84.14 7.78 46.91
N ARG A 249 84.11 8.79 47.81
CA ARG A 249 84.08 8.74 49.30
C ARG A 249 83.68 10.10 49.94
N ASP A 250 83.13 10.00 51.16
CA ASP A 250 83.27 10.90 52.33
C ASP A 250 82.47 12.22 52.55
N ASN A 251 81.98 12.29 53.80
CA ASN A 251 81.68 13.43 54.68
C ASN A 251 80.57 14.45 54.38
N GLY A 252 79.44 14.25 55.08
CA GLY A 252 79.16 15.10 56.25
C GLY A 252 77.82 15.85 56.28
N ASN A 253 76.95 15.48 57.24
CA ASN A 253 76.02 16.31 58.06
C ASN A 253 75.19 17.45 57.39
N SER A 254 73.94 17.77 57.75
CA SER A 254 72.90 17.27 58.67
C SER A 254 71.72 18.29 58.55
N HIS A 255 70.45 17.92 58.39
CA HIS A 255 69.47 17.76 59.49
C HIS A 255 68.02 17.66 58.91
N HIS A 256 67.14 16.94 59.63
CA HIS A 256 65.70 17.15 59.94
C HIS A 256 64.73 17.91 58.98
N ALA A 257 63.41 17.63 58.94
CA ALA A 257 62.60 16.48 59.38
C ALA A 257 61.12 16.67 58.91
N GLU A 258 60.53 15.62 58.33
CA GLU A 258 59.21 15.02 58.63
C GLU A 258 57.88 15.88 58.75
N PRO A 259 56.65 15.30 58.91
CA PRO A 259 55.61 15.47 57.87
C PRO A 259 54.21 15.89 58.38
N VAL A 260 53.23 16.06 57.46
CA VAL A 260 51.78 15.95 57.78
C VAL A 260 51.00 15.23 56.67
N ARG A 261 50.14 14.28 57.05
CA ARG A 261 49.15 13.59 56.19
C ARG A 261 47.76 14.24 56.29
N ALA A 262 46.94 14.08 55.26
CA ALA A 262 45.48 14.05 55.37
C ALA A 262 44.92 12.91 54.49
N ILE A 263 43.79 12.31 54.90
CA ILE A 263 43.33 10.95 54.50
C ILE A 263 41.99 11.04 53.74
N VAL A 264 41.42 9.87 53.34
CA VAL A 264 39.97 9.58 53.06
C VAL A 264 39.57 9.71 51.57
N LEU A 265 38.93 8.73 50.87
CA LEU A 265 38.54 7.33 51.13
C LEU A 265 38.37 6.58 49.77
N SER A 266 38.22 5.24 49.77
CA SER A 266 37.99 4.38 48.58
C SER A 266 36.84 3.38 48.77
N PRO A 267 36.10 3.03 47.70
CA PRO A 267 36.01 1.65 47.16
C PRO A 267 35.98 1.62 45.60
N SER A 268 36.01 0.52 44.83
CA SER A 268 36.27 -0.94 45.02
C SER A 268 36.71 -1.55 43.65
N LEU A 269 36.71 -2.88 43.47
CA LEU A 269 37.13 -3.61 42.25
C LEU A 269 36.24 -4.82 41.92
N GLU A 270 36.23 -5.26 40.65
CA GLU A 270 35.78 -6.59 40.17
C GLU A 270 36.75 -7.13 39.08
N GLU A 271 36.77 -8.45 38.86
CA GLU A 271 37.79 -9.20 38.09
C GLU A 271 37.42 -9.54 36.61
N PRO A 272 38.38 -9.94 35.75
CA PRO A 272 38.22 -9.93 34.29
C PRO A 272 37.99 -11.30 33.61
N GLN A 273 37.31 -11.31 32.46
CA GLN A 273 37.29 -12.43 31.51
C GLN A 273 38.18 -12.19 30.28
N ALA A 274 38.62 -13.28 29.63
CA ALA A 274 39.70 -13.30 28.65
C ALA A 274 39.41 -12.45 27.39
N ASN A 275 40.34 -11.55 27.06
CA ASN A 275 40.14 -10.53 26.04
C ASN A 275 40.95 -10.85 24.77
N LEU A 276 40.27 -11.03 23.62
CA LEU A 276 40.86 -11.34 22.32
C LEU A 276 41.99 -10.36 21.91
N TRP A 277 41.86 -9.11 22.36
CA TRP A 277 42.82 -8.03 22.19
C TRP A 277 44.18 -8.28 22.86
N LEU A 278 44.21 -9.02 23.99
CA LEU A 278 45.44 -9.40 24.66
C LEU A 278 46.22 -10.47 23.87
N TRP A 279 45.50 -11.39 23.24
CA TRP A 279 46.09 -12.43 22.38
C TRP A 279 46.67 -11.83 21.09
N MET A 280 45.94 -10.92 20.44
CA MET A 280 46.43 -10.19 19.26
C MET A 280 47.67 -9.34 19.56
N ARG A 281 47.80 -8.78 20.78
CA ARG A 281 49.03 -8.10 21.22
C ARG A 281 50.22 -9.03 21.46
N ARG A 282 49.99 -10.31 21.75
CA ARG A 282 51.05 -11.31 22.02
C ARG A 282 51.63 -11.93 20.74
N HIS A 283 50.87 -11.99 19.64
CA HIS A 283 51.28 -12.64 18.40
C HIS A 283 51.12 -11.73 17.16
N PRO A 284 51.87 -10.61 17.06
CA PRO A 284 51.69 -9.62 15.99
C PRO A 284 51.91 -10.18 14.57
N GLY A 285 52.82 -11.16 14.41
CA GLY A 285 53.11 -11.79 13.12
C GLY A 285 51.96 -12.63 12.57
N THR A 286 51.28 -13.41 13.40
CA THR A 286 50.13 -14.22 12.95
C THR A 286 48.92 -13.35 12.65
N THR A 287 48.68 -12.27 13.42
CA THR A 287 47.64 -11.29 13.08
C THR A 287 47.90 -10.62 11.73
N LEU A 288 49.14 -10.27 11.39
CA LEU A 288 49.48 -9.71 10.08
C LEU A 288 49.22 -10.71 8.94
N LEU A 289 49.58 -11.99 9.14
CA LEU A 289 49.36 -13.05 8.15
C LEU A 289 47.87 -13.36 7.95
N VAL A 290 47.06 -13.36 9.02
CA VAL A 290 45.60 -13.50 8.95
C VAL A 290 44.95 -12.31 8.23
N ILE A 291 45.40 -11.08 8.50
CA ILE A 291 44.91 -9.88 7.80
C ILE A 291 45.31 -9.90 6.32
N ALA A 292 46.53 -10.33 5.99
CA ALA A 292 46.99 -10.47 4.60
C ALA A 292 46.20 -11.53 3.83
N LEU A 293 45.94 -12.70 4.43
CA LEU A 293 45.08 -13.73 3.85
C LEU A 293 43.65 -13.24 3.67
N ALA A 294 43.07 -12.53 4.65
CA ALA A 294 41.74 -11.93 4.55
C ALA A 294 41.65 -10.85 3.45
N GLY A 295 42.71 -10.05 3.26
CA GLY A 295 42.79 -9.11 2.14
C GLY A 295 42.86 -9.82 0.79
N MET A 296 43.63 -10.92 0.71
CA MET A 296 43.80 -11.70 -0.51
C MET A 296 42.50 -12.46 -0.89
N THR A 297 41.76 -13.01 0.08
CA THR A 297 40.46 -13.65 -0.18
C THR A 297 39.40 -12.64 -0.64
N VAL A 298 39.40 -11.41 -0.11
CA VAL A 298 38.52 -10.33 -0.59
C VAL A 298 38.84 -9.95 -2.04
N ILE A 299 40.11 -9.80 -2.41
CA ILE A 299 40.51 -9.53 -3.80
C ILE A 299 40.08 -10.68 -4.71
N LEU A 300 40.33 -11.93 -4.32
CA LEU A 300 39.93 -13.11 -5.08
C LEU A 300 38.41 -13.17 -5.27
N ALA A 301 37.63 -12.90 -4.21
CA ALA A 301 36.17 -12.86 -4.27
C ALA A 301 35.65 -11.76 -5.21
N THR A 302 36.26 -10.56 -5.21
CA THR A 302 35.88 -9.51 -6.16
C THR A 302 36.23 -9.86 -7.60
N PHE A 303 37.36 -10.52 -7.86
CA PHE A 303 37.73 -10.98 -9.20
C PHE A 303 36.78 -12.07 -9.70
N VAL A 304 36.52 -13.11 -8.88
CA VAL A 304 35.56 -14.18 -9.20
C VAL A 304 34.15 -13.63 -9.40
N GLY A 305 33.68 -12.73 -8.54
CA GLY A 305 32.38 -12.08 -8.69
C GLY A 305 32.27 -11.26 -9.99
N THR A 306 33.36 -10.61 -10.41
CA THR A 306 33.42 -9.87 -11.69
C THR A 306 33.35 -10.83 -12.88
N GLN A 307 34.08 -11.96 -12.83
CA GLN A 307 34.02 -12.99 -13.88
C GLN A 307 32.64 -13.62 -13.98
N VAL A 308 32.02 -13.99 -12.86
CA VAL A 308 30.64 -14.54 -12.82
C VAL A 308 29.62 -13.53 -13.36
N TYR A 309 29.77 -12.24 -13.08
CA TYR A 309 28.89 -11.21 -13.64
C TYR A 309 29.06 -11.05 -15.16
N ILE A 310 30.31 -11.04 -15.66
CA ILE A 310 30.59 -10.97 -17.10
C ILE A 310 30.05 -12.23 -17.80
N GLN A 311 30.32 -13.41 -17.25
CA GLN A 311 29.83 -14.69 -17.76
C GLN A 311 28.29 -14.71 -17.82
N SER A 312 27.61 -14.35 -16.72
CA SER A 312 26.15 -14.24 -16.68
C SER A 312 25.60 -13.27 -17.73
N LYS A 313 26.34 -12.20 -18.07
CA LYS A 313 25.96 -11.24 -19.13
C LYS A 313 26.27 -11.72 -20.55
N THR A 314 27.27 -12.57 -20.76
CA THR A 314 27.45 -13.26 -22.05
C THR A 314 26.41 -14.36 -22.23
N ASP A 315 26.17 -15.18 -21.22
CA ASP A 315 25.18 -16.26 -21.23
C ASP A 315 23.76 -15.73 -21.52
N GLN A 316 23.38 -14.58 -20.91
CA GLN A 316 22.12 -13.89 -21.23
C GLN A 316 22.02 -13.44 -22.69
N ARG A 317 23.12 -12.98 -23.29
CA ARG A 317 23.14 -12.53 -24.69
C ARG A 317 23.11 -13.70 -25.67
N GLU A 318 23.86 -14.76 -25.37
CA GLU A 318 23.88 -15.99 -26.17
C GLU A 318 22.50 -16.67 -26.13
N SER A 319 21.87 -16.75 -24.96
CA SER A 319 20.49 -17.24 -24.81
C SER A 319 19.50 -16.41 -25.63
N GLN A 320 19.57 -15.07 -25.57
CA GLN A 320 18.72 -14.19 -26.40
C GLN A 320 18.98 -14.35 -27.90
N GLN A 321 20.24 -14.56 -28.31
CA GLN A 321 20.58 -14.81 -29.71
C GLN A 321 20.06 -16.17 -30.20
N GLN A 322 20.18 -17.22 -29.38
CA GLN A 322 19.63 -18.54 -29.65
C GLN A 322 18.10 -18.48 -29.77
N GLN A 323 17.41 -17.87 -28.80
CA GLN A 323 15.94 -17.67 -28.85
C GLN A 323 15.51 -16.90 -30.11
N ASN A 324 16.26 -15.87 -30.51
CA ASN A 324 15.94 -15.10 -31.72
C ASN A 324 16.21 -15.89 -33.02
N GLN A 325 17.26 -16.74 -33.06
CA GLN A 325 17.52 -17.65 -34.17
C GLN A 325 16.45 -18.74 -34.27
N GLU A 326 16.05 -19.34 -33.15
CA GLU A 326 14.99 -20.35 -33.08
C GLU A 326 13.64 -19.76 -33.51
N PHE A 327 13.28 -18.56 -33.03
CA PHE A 327 12.10 -17.84 -33.48
C PHE A 327 12.12 -17.58 -35.00
N GLN A 328 13.22 -17.05 -35.54
CA GLN A 328 13.35 -16.81 -36.98
C GLN A 328 13.26 -18.11 -37.80
N PHE A 329 13.85 -19.20 -37.31
CA PHE A 329 13.77 -20.52 -37.95
C PHE A 329 12.34 -21.06 -37.98
N LEU A 330 11.62 -21.01 -36.86
CA LEU A 330 10.22 -21.45 -36.78
C LEU A 330 9.29 -20.61 -37.67
N VAL A 331 9.45 -19.29 -37.69
CA VAL A 331 8.71 -18.39 -38.59
C VAL A 331 9.00 -18.72 -40.06
N THR A 332 10.26 -19.02 -40.40
CA THR A 332 10.65 -19.41 -41.77
C THR A 332 10.03 -20.75 -42.16
N GLN A 333 9.96 -21.73 -41.25
CA GLN A 333 9.26 -23.00 -41.50
C GLN A 333 7.76 -22.81 -41.70
N LEU A 334 7.12 -21.89 -40.97
CA LEU A 334 5.69 -21.60 -41.12
C LEU A 334 5.34 -21.06 -42.52
N ALA A 335 6.31 -20.41 -43.18
CA ALA A 335 6.17 -19.85 -44.54
C ALA A 335 6.67 -20.79 -45.65
N ALA A 336 7.26 -21.95 -45.32
CA ALA A 336 7.90 -22.84 -46.28
C ALA A 336 6.92 -23.82 -46.95
N THR A 337 7.09 -24.07 -48.24
CA THR A 337 6.32 -25.07 -49.00
C THR A 337 6.81 -26.49 -48.68
N SER A 338 6.00 -27.23 -47.91
CA SER A 338 6.29 -28.61 -47.45
C SER A 338 5.47 -29.66 -48.20
N PRO A 339 5.94 -30.93 -48.32
CA PRO A 339 5.13 -32.05 -48.83
C PRO A 339 3.87 -32.35 -48.02
N ASP A 340 3.88 -32.11 -46.70
CA ASP A 340 2.68 -32.10 -45.85
C ASP A 340 2.57 -30.73 -45.15
N PRO A 341 1.96 -29.73 -45.82
CA PRO A 341 1.93 -28.37 -45.32
C PRO A 341 0.97 -28.18 -44.14
N LEU A 342 0.06 -29.13 -43.86
CA LEU A 342 -0.91 -28.97 -42.77
C LEU A 342 -0.34 -29.47 -41.44
N GLU A 343 0.19 -30.69 -41.39
CA GLU A 343 0.75 -31.25 -40.15
C GLU A 343 2.05 -30.54 -39.74
N GLN A 344 2.88 -30.12 -40.70
CA GLN A 344 4.05 -29.29 -40.37
C GLN A 344 3.64 -27.93 -39.81
N ARG A 345 2.60 -27.27 -40.36
CA ARG A 345 2.11 -26.00 -39.83
C ARG A 345 1.59 -26.13 -38.40
N LYS A 346 0.89 -27.22 -38.08
CA LYS A 346 0.45 -27.55 -36.71
C LYS A 346 1.62 -27.77 -35.75
N SER A 347 2.64 -28.53 -36.16
CA SER A 347 3.81 -28.80 -35.30
C SER A 347 4.63 -27.54 -35.02
N VAL A 348 4.79 -26.66 -36.02
CA VAL A 348 5.45 -25.34 -35.86
C VAL A 348 4.65 -24.42 -34.94
N ILE A 349 3.32 -24.41 -35.02
CA ILE A 349 2.45 -23.66 -34.09
C ILE A 349 2.65 -24.12 -32.64
N LEU A 350 2.71 -25.43 -32.39
CA LEU A 350 2.96 -25.98 -31.06
C LEU A 350 4.39 -25.71 -30.57
N ALA A 351 5.38 -25.65 -31.47
CA ALA A 351 6.75 -25.25 -31.13
C ALA A 351 6.84 -23.75 -30.77
N LEU A 352 6.21 -22.87 -31.57
CA LEU A 352 6.11 -21.43 -31.29
C LEU A 352 5.41 -21.16 -29.94
N ALA A 353 4.43 -21.98 -29.57
CA ALA A 353 3.72 -21.86 -28.29
C ALA A 353 4.57 -22.25 -27.06
N ARG A 354 5.60 -23.07 -27.25
CA ARG A 354 6.58 -23.44 -26.22
C ARG A 354 7.74 -22.45 -26.14
N ASN A 355 7.99 -21.70 -27.20
CA ASN A 355 8.99 -20.64 -27.19
C ASN A 355 8.55 -19.53 -26.22
N GLU A 356 9.46 -19.08 -25.35
CA GLU A 356 9.15 -18.06 -24.34
C GLU A 356 9.04 -16.64 -24.91
N ASP A 357 9.39 -16.45 -26.19
CA ASP A 357 9.39 -15.17 -26.90
C ASP A 357 7.99 -14.51 -26.99
N PRO A 358 7.80 -13.28 -26.45
CA PRO A 358 6.55 -12.53 -26.56
C PRO A 358 6.06 -12.31 -28.01
N ARG A 359 6.97 -12.29 -28.99
CA ARG A 359 6.65 -12.15 -30.42
C ARG A 359 5.91 -13.37 -30.96
N ALA A 360 6.17 -14.56 -30.42
CA ALA A 360 5.46 -15.77 -30.80
C ALA A 360 3.98 -15.70 -30.38
N ILE A 361 3.68 -15.16 -29.19
CA ILE A 361 2.30 -14.96 -28.72
C ILE A 361 1.53 -14.03 -29.69
N ALA A 362 2.13 -12.91 -30.08
CA ALA A 362 1.51 -11.97 -31.01
C ALA A 362 1.24 -12.60 -32.38
N LEU A 363 2.22 -13.35 -32.93
CA LEU A 363 2.07 -14.07 -34.19
C LEU A 363 0.98 -15.14 -34.13
N LEU A 364 0.93 -15.94 -33.06
CA LEU A 364 -0.12 -16.96 -32.89
C LEU A 364 -1.52 -16.34 -32.79
N VAL A 365 -1.65 -15.15 -32.17
CA VAL A 365 -2.94 -14.44 -32.06
C VAL A 365 -3.37 -13.87 -33.40
N ASP A 366 -2.45 -13.31 -34.18
CA ASP A 366 -2.73 -12.83 -35.53
C ASP A 366 -3.13 -13.98 -36.47
N LEU A 367 -2.42 -15.12 -36.39
CA LEU A 367 -2.80 -16.36 -37.08
C LEU A 367 -4.22 -16.79 -36.70
N LEU A 368 -4.58 -16.85 -35.42
CA LEU A 368 -5.95 -17.19 -35.00
C LEU A 368 -7.00 -16.20 -35.53
N GLY A 369 -6.66 -14.92 -35.62
CA GLY A 369 -7.53 -13.88 -36.19
C GLY A 369 -7.75 -14.00 -37.70
N GLN A 370 -6.83 -14.64 -38.44
CA GLN A 370 -6.85 -14.76 -39.90
C GLN A 370 -7.08 -16.19 -40.42
N GLU A 371 -7.01 -17.21 -39.57
CA GLU A 371 -7.07 -18.62 -39.97
C GLU A 371 -8.41 -19.00 -40.63
N THR A 372 -8.35 -19.81 -41.69
CA THR A 372 -9.54 -20.37 -42.36
C THR A 372 -9.74 -21.86 -42.06
N ASN A 373 -8.67 -22.57 -41.67
CA ASN A 373 -8.72 -24.02 -41.43
C ASN A 373 -9.07 -24.36 -39.97
N LEU A 374 -10.26 -24.95 -39.76
CA LEU A 374 -10.77 -25.35 -38.44
C LEU A 374 -9.82 -26.25 -37.63
N SER A 375 -9.03 -27.12 -38.28
CA SER A 375 -8.06 -27.99 -37.58
C SER A 375 -6.83 -27.23 -37.06
N VAL A 376 -6.47 -26.12 -37.73
CA VAL A 376 -5.39 -25.23 -37.27
C VAL A 376 -5.91 -24.34 -36.14
N ILE A 377 -7.18 -23.93 -36.19
CA ILE A 377 -7.85 -23.18 -35.10
C ILE A 377 -7.84 -23.98 -33.77
N ASP A 378 -8.19 -25.26 -33.77
CA ASP A 378 -8.08 -26.09 -32.54
C ASP A 378 -6.62 -26.27 -32.09
N THR A 379 -5.68 -26.42 -33.04
CA THR A 379 -4.24 -26.49 -32.70
C THR A 379 -3.75 -25.19 -32.04
N LEU A 380 -4.19 -24.03 -32.53
CA LEU A 380 -3.90 -22.72 -31.93
C LEU A 380 -4.51 -22.59 -30.54
N GLN A 381 -5.74 -23.08 -30.33
CA GLN A 381 -6.38 -23.12 -29.01
C GLN A 381 -5.60 -24.00 -28.02
N GLN A 382 -5.05 -25.15 -28.46
CA GLN A 382 -4.17 -26.00 -27.64
C GLN A 382 -2.83 -25.30 -27.34
N ALA A 383 -2.24 -24.61 -28.33
CA ALA A 383 -1.05 -23.79 -28.15
C ALA A 383 -1.24 -22.69 -27.09
N PHE A 384 -2.36 -21.96 -27.12
CA PHE A 384 -2.64 -20.93 -26.10
C PHE A 384 -2.82 -21.51 -24.70
N ALA A 385 -3.39 -22.73 -24.60
CA ALA A 385 -3.48 -23.44 -23.33
C ALA A 385 -2.08 -23.76 -22.74
N SER A 386 -1.04 -23.97 -23.56
CA SER A 386 0.35 -24.12 -23.08
C SER A 386 1.09 -22.79 -22.84
N VAL A 387 0.73 -21.70 -23.52
CA VAL A 387 1.29 -20.36 -23.25
C VAL A 387 0.81 -19.81 -21.90
N GLY A 388 -0.41 -20.17 -21.51
CA GLY A 388 -1.00 -19.82 -20.23
C GLY A 388 -1.42 -18.35 -20.11
N THR A 389 -1.34 -17.81 -18.90
CA THR A 389 -1.86 -16.46 -18.57
C THR A 389 -1.21 -15.34 -19.38
N ARG A 390 0.02 -15.53 -19.89
CA ARG A 390 0.72 -14.59 -20.79
C ARG A 390 -0.03 -14.30 -22.10
N ALA A 391 -0.87 -15.22 -22.58
CA ALA A 391 -1.67 -15.01 -23.79
C ALA A 391 -2.90 -14.12 -23.56
N LEU A 392 -3.40 -14.03 -22.33
CA LEU A 392 -4.69 -13.40 -22.00
C LEU A 392 -4.83 -11.93 -22.47
N PRO A 393 -3.82 -11.05 -22.37
CA PRO A 393 -3.95 -9.66 -22.84
C PRO A 393 -4.16 -9.54 -24.35
N ALA A 394 -3.50 -10.40 -25.14
CA ALA A 394 -3.59 -10.43 -26.60
C ALA A 394 -4.87 -11.15 -27.07
N LEU A 395 -5.22 -12.28 -26.44
CA LEU A 395 -6.49 -12.98 -26.68
C LEU A 395 -7.71 -12.10 -26.36
N ARG A 396 -7.64 -11.25 -25.32
CA ARG A 396 -8.67 -10.23 -25.04
C ARG A 396 -8.83 -9.22 -26.16
N GLN A 397 -7.72 -8.72 -26.73
CA GLN A 397 -7.78 -7.78 -27.86
C GLN A 397 -8.39 -8.43 -29.09
N LEU A 398 -8.00 -9.68 -29.40
CA LEU A 398 -8.60 -10.45 -30.50
C LEU A 398 -10.10 -10.70 -30.27
N ASN A 399 -10.49 -11.11 -29.06
CA ASN A 399 -11.88 -11.33 -28.67
C ASN A 399 -12.74 -10.07 -28.86
N GLN A 400 -12.24 -8.90 -28.44
CA GLN A 400 -12.90 -7.61 -28.67
C GLN A 400 -13.05 -7.27 -30.16
N SER A 401 -11.98 -7.45 -30.93
CA SER A 401 -11.98 -7.21 -32.39
C SER A 401 -12.99 -8.10 -33.11
N LEU A 402 -12.97 -9.41 -32.83
CA LEU A 402 -13.87 -10.39 -33.45
C LEU A 402 -15.33 -10.19 -33.03
N SER A 403 -15.60 -9.83 -31.77
CA SER A 403 -16.97 -9.53 -31.31
C SER A 403 -17.52 -8.26 -31.99
N GLN A 404 -16.69 -7.22 -32.16
CA GLN A 404 -17.05 -6.01 -32.92
C GLN A 404 -17.27 -6.30 -34.42
N GLN A 405 -16.41 -7.10 -35.04
CA GLN A 405 -16.57 -7.53 -36.43
C GLN A 405 -17.88 -8.30 -36.62
N LEU A 406 -18.16 -9.29 -35.76
CA LEU A 406 -19.38 -10.10 -35.83
C LEU A 406 -20.65 -9.25 -35.67
N GLN A 407 -20.63 -8.24 -34.81
CA GLN A 407 -21.73 -7.27 -34.64
C GLN A 407 -21.95 -6.36 -35.87
N SER A 408 -20.94 -6.16 -36.70
CA SER A 408 -21.05 -5.37 -37.95
C SER A 408 -21.56 -6.17 -39.15
N LEU A 409 -21.55 -7.51 -39.07
CA LEU A 409 -21.98 -8.41 -40.13
C LEU A 409 -23.48 -8.72 -40.01
N ASN A 410 -24.29 -8.05 -40.83
CA ASN A 410 -25.75 -8.20 -40.81
C ASN A 410 -26.26 -9.56 -41.33
N ASP A 411 -25.50 -10.25 -42.19
CA ASP A 411 -25.92 -11.54 -42.77
C ASP A 411 -25.29 -12.72 -42.03
N GLN A 412 -26.09 -13.36 -41.16
CA GLN A 412 -25.71 -14.52 -40.36
C GLN A 412 -25.41 -15.78 -41.19
N ASN A 413 -25.86 -15.85 -42.45
CA ASN A 413 -25.62 -16.97 -43.35
C ASN A 413 -24.33 -16.79 -44.19
N SER A 414 -23.71 -15.62 -44.13
CA SER A 414 -22.46 -15.36 -44.86
C SER A 414 -21.30 -16.22 -44.33
N GLN A 415 -20.44 -16.68 -45.24
CA GLN A 415 -19.23 -17.44 -44.88
C GLN A 415 -18.30 -16.65 -43.94
N GLU A 416 -18.27 -15.31 -44.09
CA GLU A 416 -17.50 -14.40 -43.24
C GLU A 416 -18.05 -14.35 -41.82
N TYR A 417 -19.38 -14.28 -41.63
CA TYR A 417 -20.01 -14.36 -40.31
C TYR A 417 -19.69 -15.70 -39.63
N GLN A 418 -19.88 -16.80 -40.35
CA GLN A 418 -19.59 -18.15 -39.83
C GLN A 418 -18.13 -18.28 -39.39
N LEU A 419 -17.18 -17.85 -40.22
CA LEU A 419 -15.75 -17.96 -39.90
C LEU A 419 -15.35 -17.04 -38.74
N THR A 420 -15.89 -15.83 -38.68
CA THR A 420 -15.68 -14.89 -37.56
C THR A 420 -16.22 -15.47 -36.25
N ALA A 421 -17.40 -16.08 -36.28
CA ALA A 421 -17.98 -16.77 -35.13
C ALA A 421 -17.11 -17.96 -34.66
N TRP A 422 -16.56 -18.76 -35.58
CA TRP A 422 -15.63 -19.85 -35.25
C TRP A 422 -14.33 -19.36 -34.61
N ARG A 423 -13.72 -18.28 -35.13
CA ARG A 423 -12.53 -17.66 -34.53
C ARG A 423 -12.82 -17.08 -33.15
N LEU A 424 -13.97 -16.41 -32.99
CA LEU A 424 -14.40 -15.86 -31.70
C LEU A 424 -14.61 -16.98 -30.69
N ARG A 425 -15.32 -18.06 -31.07
CA ARG A 425 -15.52 -19.26 -30.25
C ARG A 425 -14.20 -19.87 -29.80
N ALA A 426 -13.25 -20.09 -30.72
CA ALA A 426 -11.94 -20.64 -30.39
C ALA A 426 -11.16 -19.73 -29.42
N THR A 427 -11.26 -18.41 -29.60
CA THR A 427 -10.69 -17.42 -28.68
C THR A 427 -11.35 -17.50 -27.29
N LYS A 428 -12.70 -17.53 -27.22
CA LYS A 428 -13.46 -17.74 -25.97
C LYS A 428 -13.04 -19.03 -25.26
N GLN A 429 -12.89 -20.14 -26.00
CA GLN A 429 -12.47 -21.43 -25.46
C GLN A 429 -10.98 -21.50 -25.07
N ALA A 430 -10.08 -20.79 -25.75
CA ALA A 430 -8.67 -20.69 -25.36
C ALA A 430 -8.57 -20.00 -23.98
N ILE A 431 -9.29 -18.90 -23.79
CA ILE A 431 -9.35 -18.16 -22.52
C ILE A 431 -9.95 -19.03 -21.41
N ALA A 432 -11.05 -19.74 -21.69
CA ALA A 432 -11.64 -20.69 -20.73
C ALA A 432 -10.68 -21.84 -20.35
N LYS A 433 -9.96 -22.43 -21.32
CA LYS A 433 -8.91 -23.44 -21.05
C LYS A 433 -7.78 -22.86 -20.19
N ILE A 434 -7.36 -21.61 -20.42
CA ILE A 434 -6.36 -20.95 -19.58
C ILE A 434 -6.87 -20.78 -18.14
N PHE A 435 -8.13 -20.35 -17.93
CA PHE A 435 -8.70 -20.23 -16.59
C PHE A 435 -8.69 -21.56 -15.82
N LEU A 436 -9.08 -22.65 -16.49
CA LEU A 436 -9.11 -23.99 -15.87
C LEU A 436 -7.71 -24.53 -15.56
N LEU A 437 -6.76 -24.38 -16.49
CA LEU A 437 -5.41 -24.97 -16.36
C LEU A 437 -4.46 -24.12 -15.51
N HIS A 438 -4.64 -22.81 -15.46
CA HIS A 438 -3.80 -21.86 -14.72
C HIS A 438 -4.57 -21.23 -13.54
N ASN A 439 -5.49 -22.00 -12.95
CA ASN A 439 -6.27 -21.60 -11.79
C ASN A 439 -5.32 -21.15 -10.65
N GLY A 440 -5.61 -19.99 -10.05
CA GLY A 440 -4.76 -19.37 -9.02
C GLY A 440 -3.58 -18.52 -9.54
N GLN A 441 -3.34 -18.46 -10.86
CA GLN A 441 -2.38 -17.51 -11.47
C GLN A 441 -3.08 -16.32 -12.17
N LEU A 442 -4.38 -16.15 -11.94
CA LEU A 442 -5.24 -15.15 -12.61
C LEU A 442 -5.30 -13.79 -11.89
N SER A 443 -4.67 -13.67 -10.72
CA SER A 443 -4.56 -12.42 -9.97
C SER A 443 -3.94 -11.32 -10.83
N GLN A 444 -4.53 -10.12 -10.79
CA GLN A 444 -4.09 -8.92 -11.53
C GLN A 444 -4.24 -9.00 -13.07
N VAL A 445 -4.80 -10.08 -13.64
CA VAL A 445 -5.05 -10.13 -15.09
C VAL A 445 -6.17 -9.17 -15.47
N ASN A 446 -5.93 -8.33 -16.49
CA ASN A 446 -6.89 -7.35 -16.99
C ASN A 446 -7.64 -7.87 -18.21
N LEU A 447 -8.91 -8.23 -18.00
CA LEU A 447 -9.89 -8.73 -18.97
C LEU A 447 -11.11 -7.79 -19.11
N THR A 448 -10.92 -6.48 -18.96
CA THR A 448 -12.00 -5.50 -19.19
C THR A 448 -12.64 -5.66 -20.57
N ARG A 449 -13.97 -5.52 -20.65
CA ARG A 449 -14.77 -5.63 -21.88
C ARG A 449 -14.53 -6.91 -22.69
N ILE A 450 -14.21 -8.03 -22.05
CA ILE A 450 -14.13 -9.32 -22.72
C ILE A 450 -15.54 -9.87 -22.97
N ASP A 451 -15.76 -10.50 -24.13
CA ASP A 451 -16.97 -11.24 -24.45
C ASP A 451 -16.75 -12.74 -24.19
N LEU A 452 -17.37 -13.25 -23.13
CA LEU A 452 -17.44 -14.66 -22.74
C LEU A 452 -18.91 -15.09 -22.54
N ASN A 453 -19.86 -14.42 -23.21
CA ASN A 453 -21.28 -14.79 -23.17
C ASN A 453 -21.50 -16.22 -23.65
N GLN A 454 -22.47 -16.89 -23.03
CA GLN A 454 -23.05 -18.14 -23.53
C GLN A 454 -23.62 -17.94 -24.94
N GLU A 455 -23.17 -18.78 -25.87
CA GLU A 455 -23.67 -18.89 -27.23
C GLU A 455 -24.50 -20.17 -27.34
N ILE A 456 -25.80 -20.04 -27.63
CA ILE A 456 -26.73 -21.17 -27.79
C ILE A 456 -26.84 -21.59 -29.28
N ASN A 457 -26.28 -20.80 -30.20
CA ASN A 457 -26.28 -21.08 -31.64
C ASN A 457 -25.60 -22.44 -31.94
N GLU A 458 -26.30 -23.33 -32.65
CA GLU A 458 -25.86 -24.68 -33.02
C GLU A 458 -24.49 -24.71 -33.72
N MET A 459 -24.16 -23.68 -34.51
CA MET A 459 -22.90 -23.61 -35.26
C MET A 459 -21.67 -23.46 -34.35
N ALA A 460 -21.78 -22.66 -33.29
CA ALA A 460 -20.64 -22.21 -32.50
C ALA A 460 -20.89 -22.19 -30.98
N PRO A 461 -21.51 -23.23 -30.38
CA PRO A 461 -21.97 -23.14 -29.01
C PRO A 461 -20.79 -23.01 -28.02
N PHE A 462 -20.98 -22.12 -27.06
CA PHE A 462 -20.01 -21.80 -26.02
C PHE A 462 -20.74 -21.55 -24.70
N THR A 463 -20.14 -21.95 -23.59
CA THR A 463 -20.55 -21.55 -22.25
C THR A 463 -19.29 -21.56 -21.41
N LEU A 464 -19.02 -20.47 -20.67
CA LEU A 464 -17.93 -20.50 -19.69
C LEU A 464 -18.39 -21.39 -18.53
N VAL A 465 -17.72 -22.53 -18.35
CA VAL A 465 -17.96 -23.44 -17.23
C VAL A 465 -16.64 -23.59 -16.46
N GLY A 466 -16.68 -23.24 -15.18
CA GLY A 466 -15.55 -23.35 -14.28
C GLY A 466 -16.05 -23.27 -12.84
N GLU A 467 -16.30 -24.43 -12.26
CA GLU A 467 -16.59 -24.53 -10.82
C GLU A 467 -15.31 -24.30 -10.03
N GLN A 468 -15.40 -23.61 -8.89
CA GLN A 468 -14.28 -23.37 -7.97
C GLN A 468 -13.05 -22.68 -8.63
N LEU A 469 -13.27 -21.80 -9.60
CA LEU A 469 -12.19 -20.97 -10.15
C LEU A 469 -11.75 -19.90 -9.15
N ASN A 470 -10.43 -19.74 -8.99
CA ASN A 470 -9.84 -18.61 -8.29
C ASN A 470 -9.63 -17.46 -9.28
N LEU A 471 -10.57 -16.51 -9.21
CA LEU A 471 -10.66 -15.26 -9.96
C LEU A 471 -10.33 -14.05 -9.06
N ALA A 472 -9.73 -14.27 -7.89
CA ALA A 472 -9.37 -13.22 -6.94
C ALA A 472 -8.42 -12.19 -7.59
N GLY A 473 -8.75 -10.90 -7.47
CA GLY A 473 -7.96 -9.81 -8.04
C GLY A 473 -7.98 -9.70 -9.57
N ILE A 474 -8.85 -10.42 -10.28
CA ILE A 474 -9.02 -10.26 -11.74
C ILE A 474 -9.80 -8.97 -12.05
N ASN A 475 -9.48 -8.28 -13.16
CA ASN A 475 -10.28 -7.14 -13.63
C ASN A 475 -11.13 -7.54 -14.84
N LEU A 476 -12.45 -7.67 -14.62
CA LEU A 476 -13.49 -8.04 -15.58
C LEU A 476 -14.50 -6.89 -15.78
N GLU A 477 -14.09 -5.64 -15.55
CA GLU A 477 -14.95 -4.46 -15.71
C GLU A 477 -15.56 -4.39 -17.12
N ASN A 478 -16.88 -4.22 -17.17
CA ASN A 478 -17.73 -4.25 -18.38
C ASN A 478 -17.59 -5.54 -19.23
N ALA A 479 -17.11 -6.65 -18.66
CA ALA A 479 -17.12 -7.95 -19.34
C ALA A 479 -18.54 -8.50 -19.54
N LEU A 480 -18.71 -9.38 -20.52
CA LEU A 480 -19.96 -10.07 -20.82
C LEU A 480 -19.81 -11.55 -20.47
N LEU A 481 -20.57 -12.03 -19.49
CA LEU A 481 -20.48 -13.34 -18.85
C LEU A 481 -21.88 -13.96 -18.66
N ASN A 482 -22.82 -13.64 -19.55
CA ASN A 482 -24.20 -14.15 -19.47
C ASN A 482 -24.22 -15.68 -19.58
N GLY A 483 -25.00 -16.35 -18.73
CA GLY A 483 -25.10 -17.82 -18.67
C GLY A 483 -23.81 -18.54 -18.21
N ALA A 484 -22.79 -17.81 -17.75
CA ALA A 484 -21.56 -18.42 -17.24
C ALA A 484 -21.83 -19.24 -15.96
N ARG A 485 -21.22 -20.41 -15.84
CA ARG A 485 -21.31 -21.30 -14.67
C ARG A 485 -20.02 -21.24 -13.87
N LEU A 486 -20.08 -20.52 -12.75
CA LEU A 486 -18.97 -20.13 -11.89
C LEU A 486 -19.26 -20.49 -10.41
N GLY A 487 -20.08 -21.52 -10.17
CA GLY A 487 -20.42 -21.99 -8.83
C GLY A 487 -19.19 -22.33 -7.97
N GLY A 488 -19.22 -21.97 -6.68
CA GLY A 488 -18.11 -22.12 -5.74
C GLY A 488 -16.85 -21.29 -6.06
N SER A 489 -16.87 -20.44 -7.09
CA SER A 489 -15.69 -19.67 -7.49
C SER A 489 -15.33 -18.56 -6.50
N ILE A 490 -14.03 -18.29 -6.40
CA ILE A 490 -13.44 -17.35 -5.47
C ILE A 490 -13.08 -16.07 -6.23
N PHE A 491 -13.82 -15.00 -6.01
CA PHE A 491 -13.56 -13.66 -6.56
C PHE A 491 -12.87 -12.72 -5.55
N SER A 492 -12.77 -13.17 -4.30
CA SER A 492 -12.14 -12.47 -3.18
C SER A 492 -11.32 -13.46 -2.37
N SER A 493 -10.04 -13.15 -2.12
CA SER A 493 -9.21 -13.92 -1.19
C SER A 493 -8.32 -12.99 -0.36
N ALA A 494 -7.95 -13.44 0.83
CA ALA A 494 -6.86 -12.85 1.61
C ALA A 494 -5.62 -12.52 0.75
N GLY A 495 -4.88 -11.51 1.20
CA GLY A 495 -3.67 -11.03 0.55
C GLY A 495 -2.44 -11.91 0.74
N LYS A 496 -1.26 -11.29 0.67
CA LYS A 496 0.03 -11.94 0.94
C LYS A 496 0.21 -12.25 2.44
N ASP A 497 -0.47 -11.49 3.30
CA ASP A 497 -0.49 -11.71 4.74
C ASP A 497 -1.32 -12.93 5.19
N LYS A 498 -2.23 -13.41 4.32
CA LYS A 498 -3.19 -14.50 4.55
C LYS A 498 -4.27 -14.23 5.61
N TYR A 499 -4.54 -12.96 5.89
CA TYR A 499 -5.69 -12.55 6.69
C TYR A 499 -6.75 -11.94 5.77
N ASP A 500 -8.03 -12.24 6.02
CA ASP A 500 -9.13 -11.61 5.30
C ASP A 500 -9.40 -10.19 5.86
N ASP A 501 -10.03 -9.34 5.05
CA ASP A 501 -10.37 -7.95 5.38
C ASP A 501 -9.18 -7.02 5.64
N THR A 502 -8.03 -7.33 5.04
CA THR A 502 -6.81 -6.50 5.10
C THR A 502 -6.61 -5.70 3.82
N SER A 503 -5.63 -4.78 3.83
CA SER A 503 -5.41 -3.84 2.72
C SER A 503 -4.83 -4.47 1.45
N ASP A 504 -4.31 -5.70 1.52
CA ASP A 504 -3.74 -6.45 0.40
C ASP A 504 -4.62 -7.60 -0.11
N ASP A 505 -5.87 -7.68 0.35
CA ASP A 505 -6.91 -8.57 -0.20
C ASP A 505 -6.99 -8.50 -1.73
N LEU A 506 -7.01 -9.67 -2.38
CA LEU A 506 -7.20 -9.80 -3.81
C LEU A 506 -8.70 -9.83 -4.13
N ARG A 507 -9.28 -8.66 -4.43
CA ARG A 507 -10.70 -8.51 -4.76
C ARG A 507 -10.89 -8.27 -6.27
N ALA A 508 -11.76 -9.05 -6.91
CA ALA A 508 -12.07 -8.88 -8.32
C ALA A 508 -12.80 -7.55 -8.60
N ASN A 509 -12.62 -7.02 -9.81
CA ASN A 509 -13.42 -5.91 -10.33
C ASN A 509 -14.42 -6.41 -11.37
N LEU A 510 -15.70 -6.40 -11.01
CA LEU A 510 -16.85 -6.77 -11.84
C LEU A 510 -17.79 -5.55 -12.07
N ARG A 511 -17.26 -4.32 -11.99
CA ARG A 511 -18.03 -3.10 -12.27
C ARG A 511 -18.61 -3.16 -13.70
N GLY A 512 -19.92 -2.94 -13.83
CA GLY A 512 -20.62 -2.92 -15.13
C GLY A 512 -20.66 -4.25 -15.87
N THR A 513 -20.22 -5.36 -15.25
CA THR A 513 -20.20 -6.69 -15.87
C THR A 513 -21.62 -7.22 -16.10
N ASN A 514 -21.85 -7.85 -17.25
CA ASN A 514 -23.10 -8.52 -17.58
C ASN A 514 -23.02 -9.99 -17.14
N LEU A 515 -23.85 -10.39 -16.19
CA LEU A 515 -23.92 -11.71 -15.55
C LEU A 515 -25.36 -12.25 -15.56
N VAL A 516 -26.12 -11.92 -16.62
CA VAL A 516 -27.52 -12.35 -16.76
C VAL A 516 -27.58 -13.86 -16.79
N GLN A 517 -28.45 -14.45 -15.97
CA GLN A 517 -28.60 -15.91 -15.83
C GLN A 517 -27.29 -16.65 -15.49
N ALA A 518 -26.27 -15.97 -14.97
CA ALA A 518 -25.04 -16.62 -14.52
C ALA A 518 -25.31 -17.47 -13.26
N ASP A 519 -24.63 -18.60 -13.15
CA ASP A 519 -24.63 -19.43 -11.95
C ASP A 519 -23.41 -19.11 -11.09
N LEU A 520 -23.69 -18.53 -9.92
CA LEU A 520 -22.76 -18.09 -8.89
C LEU A 520 -23.13 -18.72 -7.54
N THR A 521 -23.79 -19.89 -7.55
CA THR A 521 -24.11 -20.68 -6.35
C THR A 521 -22.86 -20.86 -5.48
N ASP A 522 -22.95 -20.59 -4.19
CA ASP A 522 -21.86 -20.71 -3.20
C ASP A 522 -20.56 -19.93 -3.56
N ALA A 523 -20.62 -18.94 -4.45
CA ALA A 523 -19.44 -18.16 -4.83
C ALA A 523 -18.97 -17.19 -3.71
N PHE A 524 -17.65 -17.01 -3.60
CA PHE A 524 -17.03 -16.09 -2.64
C PHE A 524 -16.78 -14.73 -3.32
N LEU A 525 -17.68 -13.78 -3.04
CA LEU A 525 -17.77 -12.43 -3.60
C LEU A 525 -17.59 -11.35 -2.51
N SER A 526 -16.89 -11.67 -1.41
CA SER A 526 -16.73 -10.78 -0.26
C SER A 526 -15.96 -9.51 -0.66
N GLY A 527 -16.52 -8.34 -0.37
CA GLY A 527 -15.91 -7.05 -0.69
C GLY A 527 -15.72 -6.76 -2.19
N VAL A 528 -16.24 -7.62 -3.09
CA VAL A 528 -16.02 -7.52 -4.54
C VAL A 528 -16.75 -6.31 -5.13
N VAL A 529 -16.15 -5.69 -6.14
CA VAL A 529 -16.72 -4.53 -6.83
C VAL A 529 -17.71 -5.00 -7.89
N LEU A 530 -19.01 -4.85 -7.65
CA LEU A 530 -20.12 -5.23 -8.53
C LEU A 530 -21.00 -4.02 -8.91
N GLU A 531 -20.47 -2.81 -8.79
CA GLU A 531 -21.23 -1.58 -9.07
C GLU A 531 -21.75 -1.61 -10.51
N ARG A 532 -23.05 -1.31 -10.69
CA ARG A 532 -23.73 -1.35 -12.00
C ARG A 532 -23.66 -2.71 -12.73
N ALA A 533 -23.25 -3.78 -12.07
CA ALA A 533 -23.29 -5.11 -12.65
C ALA A 533 -24.74 -5.55 -12.91
N ASN A 534 -24.96 -6.31 -13.98
CA ASN A 534 -26.26 -6.86 -14.32
C ASN A 534 -26.32 -8.36 -14.00
N LEU A 535 -26.77 -8.67 -12.79
CA LEU A 535 -26.99 -9.99 -12.21
C LEU A 535 -28.46 -10.44 -12.35
N SER A 536 -29.23 -9.88 -13.29
CA SER A 536 -30.64 -10.22 -13.40
C SER A 536 -30.84 -11.68 -13.78
N GLN A 537 -31.77 -12.35 -13.09
CA GLN A 537 -32.00 -13.80 -13.16
C GLN A 537 -30.77 -14.67 -12.81
N ALA A 538 -29.71 -14.11 -12.21
CA ALA A 538 -28.56 -14.91 -11.76
C ALA A 538 -28.93 -15.82 -10.57
N ASN A 539 -28.27 -16.97 -10.48
CA ASN A 539 -28.39 -17.89 -9.36
C ASN A 539 -27.25 -17.61 -8.37
N LEU A 540 -27.57 -17.10 -7.19
CA LEU A 540 -26.66 -16.65 -6.13
C LEU A 540 -26.95 -17.36 -4.79
N LYS A 541 -27.55 -18.55 -4.83
CA LYS A 541 -27.86 -19.37 -3.66
C LYS A 541 -26.61 -19.60 -2.81
N GLY A 542 -26.70 -19.35 -1.51
CA GLY A 542 -25.58 -19.53 -0.57
C GLY A 542 -24.34 -18.66 -0.81
N ALA A 543 -24.33 -17.81 -1.85
CA ALA A 543 -23.17 -16.99 -2.20
C ALA A 543 -22.83 -16.00 -1.08
N ASN A 544 -21.53 -15.77 -0.87
CA ASN A 544 -21.05 -14.81 0.11
C ASN A 544 -20.66 -13.49 -0.57
N LEU A 545 -21.56 -12.52 -0.56
CA LEU A 545 -21.36 -11.13 -0.98
C LEU A 545 -21.28 -10.17 0.23
N SER A 546 -20.80 -10.62 1.40
CA SER A 546 -20.55 -9.72 2.53
C SER A 546 -19.63 -8.56 2.13
N GLN A 547 -19.92 -7.35 2.59
CA GLN A 547 -19.23 -6.10 2.23
C GLN A 547 -19.17 -5.77 0.72
N ALA A 548 -19.85 -6.52 -0.17
CA ALA A 548 -19.76 -6.31 -1.61
C ALA A 548 -20.32 -4.93 -2.05
N GLN A 549 -19.72 -4.36 -3.10
CA GLN A 549 -20.09 -3.05 -3.62
C GLN A 549 -21.05 -3.21 -4.80
N LEU A 550 -22.36 -3.22 -4.51
CA LEU A 550 -23.47 -3.47 -5.43
C LEU A 550 -24.24 -2.19 -5.81
N LYS A 551 -23.63 -1.01 -5.66
CA LYS A 551 -24.27 0.28 -5.95
C LYS A 551 -24.78 0.32 -7.39
N GLN A 552 -26.05 0.66 -7.57
CA GLN A 552 -26.75 0.67 -8.86
C GLN A 552 -26.74 -0.68 -9.63
N ALA A 553 -26.46 -1.81 -8.97
CA ALA A 553 -26.52 -3.13 -9.60
C ALA A 553 -27.96 -3.58 -9.90
N ASN A 554 -28.13 -4.44 -10.91
CA ASN A 554 -29.41 -5.04 -11.25
C ASN A 554 -29.41 -6.53 -10.88
N LEU A 555 -30.06 -6.86 -9.77
CA LEU A 555 -30.33 -8.21 -9.24
C LEU A 555 -31.80 -8.63 -9.49
N SER A 556 -32.51 -7.99 -10.42
CA SER A 556 -33.95 -8.26 -10.62
C SER A 556 -34.17 -9.74 -11.01
N SER A 557 -35.14 -10.38 -10.35
CA SER A 557 -35.44 -11.82 -10.44
C SER A 557 -34.27 -12.76 -10.14
N ALA A 558 -33.20 -12.31 -9.47
CA ALA A 558 -32.11 -13.18 -9.02
C ALA A 558 -32.55 -14.09 -7.86
N ASP A 559 -31.91 -15.26 -7.73
CA ASP A 559 -32.17 -16.21 -6.65
C ASP A 559 -31.05 -16.15 -5.60
N LEU A 560 -31.29 -15.45 -4.50
CA LEU A 560 -30.34 -15.16 -3.40
C LEU A 560 -30.70 -15.96 -2.12
N LEU A 561 -31.38 -17.10 -2.27
CA LEU A 561 -31.78 -17.97 -1.15
C LEU A 561 -30.58 -18.23 -0.22
N SER A 562 -30.72 -17.84 1.05
CA SER A 562 -29.70 -17.99 2.09
C SER A 562 -28.32 -17.36 1.79
N ALA A 563 -28.22 -16.42 0.85
CA ALA A 563 -26.97 -15.71 0.58
C ALA A 563 -26.56 -14.78 1.74
N ASN A 564 -25.26 -14.49 1.83
CA ASN A 564 -24.74 -13.50 2.78
C ASN A 564 -24.44 -12.18 2.06
N LEU A 565 -25.07 -11.09 2.50
CA LEU A 565 -24.84 -9.71 2.04
C LEU A 565 -24.66 -8.76 3.24
N GLN A 566 -24.14 -9.28 4.36
CA GLN A 566 -23.82 -8.48 5.54
C GLN A 566 -22.96 -7.28 5.19
N GLN A 567 -23.35 -6.08 5.64
CA GLN A 567 -22.63 -4.82 5.36
C GLN A 567 -22.44 -4.47 3.87
N ALA A 568 -23.12 -5.16 2.94
CA ALA A 568 -23.02 -4.86 1.51
C ALA A 568 -23.63 -3.49 1.16
N SER A 569 -23.13 -2.86 0.09
CA SER A 569 -23.59 -1.55 -0.38
C SER A 569 -24.44 -1.70 -1.64
N LEU A 570 -25.77 -1.73 -1.49
CA LEU A 570 -26.76 -1.85 -2.57
C LEU A 570 -27.52 -0.53 -2.83
N GLU A 571 -26.88 0.63 -2.60
CA GLU A 571 -27.49 1.94 -2.84
C GLU A 571 -28.04 2.04 -4.28
N ALA A 572 -29.32 2.36 -4.41
CA ALA A 572 -30.06 2.45 -5.67
C ALA A 572 -29.98 1.18 -6.57
N ALA A 573 -29.75 -0.01 -6.00
CA ALA A 573 -29.82 -1.28 -6.72
C ALA A 573 -31.29 -1.69 -7.01
N SER A 574 -31.51 -2.47 -8.08
CA SER A 574 -32.80 -3.13 -8.33
C SER A 574 -32.72 -4.60 -7.94
N LEU A 575 -33.56 -5.02 -7.01
CA LEU A 575 -33.79 -6.41 -6.60
C LEU A 575 -35.22 -6.86 -6.95
N THR A 576 -35.92 -6.13 -7.83
CA THR A 576 -37.33 -6.38 -8.18
C THR A 576 -37.60 -7.86 -8.50
N GLY A 577 -38.54 -8.49 -7.81
CA GLY A 577 -38.91 -9.90 -8.01
C GLY A 577 -37.88 -10.94 -7.55
N ALA A 578 -36.78 -10.54 -6.90
CA ALA A 578 -35.76 -11.48 -6.42
C ALA A 578 -36.24 -12.37 -5.25
N ASN A 579 -35.62 -13.54 -5.13
CA ASN A 579 -35.79 -14.42 -3.98
C ASN A 579 -34.70 -14.14 -2.92
N LEU A 580 -35.07 -13.43 -1.86
CA LEU A 580 -34.25 -13.10 -0.69
C LEU A 580 -34.57 -13.99 0.53
N THR A 581 -35.22 -15.13 0.34
CA THR A 581 -35.64 -16.00 1.46
C THR A 581 -34.43 -16.42 2.31
N GLY A 582 -34.48 -16.13 3.61
CA GLY A 582 -33.39 -16.44 4.56
C GLY A 582 -32.07 -15.68 4.33
N VAL A 583 -32.05 -14.63 3.50
CA VAL A 583 -30.82 -13.87 3.21
C VAL A 583 -30.34 -13.07 4.42
N GLN A 584 -29.02 -12.90 4.56
CA GLN A 584 -28.42 -12.05 5.61
C GLN A 584 -28.03 -10.69 5.03
N LEU A 585 -28.74 -9.63 5.40
CA LEU A 585 -28.55 -8.23 4.98
C LEU A 585 -28.36 -7.29 6.18
N ASN A 586 -28.00 -7.82 7.36
CA ASN A 586 -27.79 -7.01 8.54
C ASN A 586 -26.64 -6.01 8.32
N LYS A 587 -26.86 -4.76 8.71
CA LYS A 587 -25.99 -3.59 8.49
C LYS A 587 -25.71 -3.23 7.02
N ALA A 588 -26.42 -3.83 6.05
CA ALA A 588 -26.29 -3.44 4.66
C ALA A 588 -26.90 -2.06 4.37
N ASN A 589 -26.44 -1.41 3.30
CA ASN A 589 -26.97 -0.14 2.83
C ASN A 589 -27.79 -0.34 1.55
N LEU A 590 -29.12 -0.23 1.63
CA LEU A 590 -30.07 -0.32 0.52
C LEU A 590 -30.86 0.98 0.33
N GLU A 591 -30.25 2.14 0.66
CA GLU A 591 -30.85 3.45 0.38
C GLU A 591 -31.32 3.54 -1.09
N LYS A 592 -32.57 3.95 -1.31
CA LYS A 592 -33.22 4.07 -2.63
C LYS A 592 -33.26 2.78 -3.47
N ALA A 593 -33.00 1.61 -2.88
CA ALA A 593 -33.10 0.35 -3.60
C ALA A 593 -34.56 0.01 -3.97
N ASN A 594 -34.74 -0.60 -5.14
CA ASN A 594 -36.03 -1.11 -5.59
C ASN A 594 -36.14 -2.61 -5.30
N LEU A 595 -36.90 -2.95 -4.28
CA LEU A 595 -37.19 -4.28 -3.75
C LEU A 595 -38.67 -4.65 -3.94
N GLY A 596 -39.35 -4.12 -4.97
CA GLY A 596 -40.74 -4.48 -5.26
C GLY A 596 -40.91 -5.96 -5.61
N GLN A 597 -42.04 -6.56 -5.19
CA GLN A 597 -42.44 -7.94 -5.50
C GLN A 597 -41.44 -9.04 -5.05
N ILE A 598 -40.55 -8.77 -4.09
CA ILE A 598 -39.58 -9.78 -3.63
C ILE A 598 -40.21 -10.85 -2.73
N LYS A 599 -39.51 -11.97 -2.57
CA LYS A 599 -39.77 -12.98 -1.54
C LYS A 599 -38.63 -12.97 -0.53
N ALA A 600 -38.81 -12.35 0.63
CA ALA A 600 -37.77 -12.21 1.66
C ALA A 600 -38.11 -12.93 2.96
N ALA A 601 -38.94 -13.98 2.92
CA ALA A 601 -39.37 -14.66 4.14
C ALA A 601 -38.17 -15.08 5.02
N ARG A 602 -38.20 -14.69 6.30
CA ARG A 602 -37.11 -14.90 7.29
C ARG A 602 -35.76 -14.24 6.96
N ALA A 603 -35.69 -13.26 6.06
CA ALA A 603 -34.48 -12.47 5.85
C ALA A 603 -34.11 -11.62 7.07
N ASP A 604 -32.82 -11.32 7.24
CA ASP A 604 -32.32 -10.45 8.29
C ASP A 604 -31.83 -9.11 7.73
N PHE A 605 -32.55 -8.03 7.99
CA PHE A 605 -32.23 -6.64 7.67
C PHE A 605 -31.93 -5.81 8.93
N SER A 606 -31.53 -6.44 10.04
CA SER A 606 -31.25 -5.73 11.28
C SER A 606 -30.14 -4.68 11.12
N GLU A 607 -30.34 -3.51 11.72
CA GLU A 607 -29.46 -2.34 11.62
C GLU A 607 -29.18 -1.85 10.16
N ALA A 608 -29.92 -2.33 9.15
CA ALA A 608 -29.72 -1.93 7.76
C ALA A 608 -30.22 -0.51 7.46
N ASN A 609 -29.59 0.18 6.51
CA ASN A 609 -30.06 1.46 6.00
C ASN A 609 -30.98 1.25 4.80
N LEU A 610 -32.26 1.58 4.94
CA LEU A 610 -33.33 1.29 3.97
C LEU A 610 -34.05 2.58 3.52
N ILE A 611 -33.50 3.76 3.80
CA ILE A 611 -34.10 5.07 3.49
C ILE A 611 -34.60 5.12 2.04
N GLN A 612 -35.84 5.57 1.82
CA GLN A 612 -36.44 5.76 0.49
C GLN A 612 -36.45 4.51 -0.43
N SER A 613 -36.34 3.30 0.13
CA SER A 613 -36.46 2.07 -0.64
C SER A 613 -37.92 1.71 -0.96
N ASN A 614 -38.16 0.94 -2.03
CA ASN A 614 -39.49 0.49 -2.46
C ASN A 614 -39.64 -1.02 -2.27
N TRP A 615 -40.68 -1.48 -1.59
CA TRP A 615 -40.97 -2.87 -1.27
C TRP A 615 -42.41 -3.28 -1.65
N GLN A 616 -43.06 -2.50 -2.52
CA GLN A 616 -44.46 -2.71 -2.91
C GLN A 616 -44.76 -4.16 -3.29
N ASN A 617 -45.84 -4.71 -2.75
CA ASN A 617 -46.34 -6.07 -3.03
C ASN A 617 -45.36 -7.23 -2.69
N SER A 618 -44.43 -7.02 -1.74
CA SER A 618 -43.45 -8.05 -1.35
C SER A 618 -43.92 -8.98 -0.24
N ASP A 619 -43.42 -10.22 -0.23
CA ASP A 619 -43.55 -11.13 0.92
C ASP A 619 -42.37 -10.93 1.89
N LEU A 620 -42.68 -10.35 3.04
CA LEU A 620 -41.74 -9.98 4.11
C LEU A 620 -42.10 -10.74 5.41
N SER A 621 -42.70 -11.92 5.28
CA SER A 621 -43.14 -12.74 6.39
C SER A 621 -41.96 -13.14 7.30
N ALA A 622 -42.08 -12.86 8.60
CA ALA A 622 -41.06 -13.10 9.61
C ALA A 622 -39.67 -12.47 9.34
N VAL A 623 -39.60 -11.37 8.58
CA VAL A 623 -38.36 -10.59 8.36
C VAL A 623 -37.91 -9.91 9.65
N ASN A 624 -36.60 -9.82 9.87
CA ASN A 624 -36.00 -9.04 10.94
C ASN A 624 -35.56 -7.64 10.46
N PHE A 625 -36.31 -6.60 10.80
CA PHE A 625 -35.98 -5.18 10.58
C PHE A 625 -35.52 -4.47 11.88
N SER A 626 -35.09 -5.21 12.91
CA SER A 626 -34.76 -4.57 14.19
C SER A 626 -33.59 -3.58 14.09
N GLY A 627 -33.79 -2.36 14.60
CA GLY A 627 -32.85 -1.24 14.49
C GLY A 627 -32.67 -0.68 13.08
N ALA A 628 -33.39 -1.18 12.06
CA ALA A 628 -33.24 -0.73 10.68
C ALA A 628 -33.77 0.70 10.47
N ASN A 629 -33.20 1.39 9.49
CA ASN A 629 -33.61 2.74 9.10
C ASN A 629 -34.51 2.72 7.85
N LEU A 630 -35.83 2.70 8.06
CA LEU A 630 -36.88 2.62 7.05
C LEU A 630 -37.56 3.99 6.78
N GLN A 631 -36.91 5.11 7.09
CA GLN A 631 -37.46 6.44 6.85
C GLN A 631 -37.85 6.64 5.37
N GLN A 632 -39.06 7.15 5.12
CA GLN A 632 -39.61 7.38 3.78
C GLN A 632 -39.67 6.13 2.86
N THR A 633 -39.65 4.92 3.44
CA THR A 633 -39.76 3.65 2.68
C THR A 633 -41.19 3.41 2.21
N ASP A 634 -41.37 2.85 1.01
CA ASP A 634 -42.67 2.33 0.57
C ASP A 634 -42.80 0.82 0.85
N LEU A 635 -43.64 0.46 1.81
CA LEU A 635 -44.02 -0.90 2.21
C LEU A 635 -45.48 -1.21 1.84
N SER A 636 -46.12 -0.44 0.97
CA SER A 636 -47.54 -0.62 0.67
C SER A 636 -47.86 -1.96 0.01
N SER A 637 -49.03 -2.51 0.35
CA SER A 637 -49.50 -3.83 -0.08
C SER A 637 -48.55 -5.00 0.24
N SER A 638 -47.61 -4.84 1.18
CA SER A 638 -46.67 -5.91 1.58
C SER A 638 -47.22 -6.86 2.64
N PHE A 639 -46.73 -8.10 2.65
CA PHE A 639 -47.05 -9.11 3.64
C PHE A 639 -46.00 -9.11 4.77
N LEU A 640 -46.28 -8.45 5.88
CA LEU A 640 -45.38 -8.26 7.02
C LEU A 640 -45.73 -9.18 8.21
N LYS A 641 -46.33 -10.35 7.94
CA LYS A 641 -46.81 -11.25 8.99
C LYS A 641 -45.65 -11.74 9.85
N GLY A 642 -45.67 -11.42 11.15
CA GLY A 642 -44.63 -11.80 12.11
C GLY A 642 -43.30 -11.05 11.97
N ALA A 643 -43.24 -9.95 11.20
CA ALA A 643 -42.02 -9.16 11.03
C ALA A 643 -41.59 -8.45 12.33
N ASN A 644 -40.28 -8.36 12.57
CA ASN A 644 -39.69 -7.73 13.76
C ASN A 644 -39.16 -6.33 13.44
N PHE A 645 -39.85 -5.29 13.88
CA PHE A 645 -39.49 -3.88 13.71
C PHE A 645 -38.95 -3.23 14.99
N ARG A 646 -38.45 -4.01 15.96
CA ARG A 646 -37.98 -3.44 17.24
C ARG A 646 -36.95 -2.33 17.04
N ASN A 647 -37.17 -1.17 17.66
CA ASN A 647 -36.30 0.01 17.54
C ASN A 647 -36.07 0.51 16.11
N ALA A 648 -36.92 0.13 15.14
CA ALA A 648 -36.81 0.58 13.76
C ALA A 648 -37.29 2.04 13.57
N LYS A 649 -36.69 2.74 12.62
CA LYS A 649 -37.05 4.11 12.24
C LYS A 649 -37.97 4.07 11.03
N LEU A 650 -39.26 4.34 11.19
CA LEU A 650 -40.31 4.21 10.17
C LEU A 650 -40.95 5.59 9.86
N GLU A 651 -40.25 6.69 10.14
CA GLU A 651 -40.80 8.03 9.97
C GLU A 651 -41.15 8.32 8.50
N ASN A 652 -42.38 8.74 8.26
CA ASN A 652 -42.96 8.95 6.94
C ASN A 652 -42.94 7.71 6.01
N ALA A 653 -42.86 6.49 6.57
CA ALA A 653 -42.97 5.26 5.78
C ALA A 653 -44.41 5.02 5.30
N ASN A 654 -44.59 4.50 4.10
CA ASN A 654 -45.90 4.14 3.55
C ASN A 654 -46.21 2.66 3.84
N LEU A 655 -47.12 2.39 4.79
CA LEU A 655 -47.56 1.03 5.15
C LEU A 655 -48.96 0.69 4.59
N ALA A 656 -49.52 1.53 3.71
CA ALA A 656 -50.90 1.39 3.25
C ALA A 656 -51.22 -0.01 2.72
N TYR A 657 -52.37 -0.56 3.12
CA TYR A 657 -52.87 -1.89 2.76
C TYR A 657 -51.94 -3.08 3.10
N SER A 658 -50.90 -2.88 3.92
CA SER A 658 -50.01 -3.96 4.37
C SER A 658 -50.65 -4.84 5.46
N ASN A 659 -50.14 -6.07 5.58
CA ASN A 659 -50.55 -7.03 6.61
C ASN A 659 -49.49 -7.13 7.71
N LEU A 660 -49.72 -6.43 8.83
CA LEU A 660 -48.85 -6.40 10.01
C LEU A 660 -49.24 -7.42 11.09
N SER A 661 -50.01 -8.45 10.74
CA SER A 661 -50.43 -9.49 11.70
C SER A 661 -49.25 -10.13 12.43
N GLN A 662 -49.28 -10.13 13.77
CA GLN A 662 -48.21 -10.67 14.63
C GLN A 662 -46.85 -9.93 14.55
N ALA A 663 -46.77 -8.74 13.93
CA ALA A 663 -45.54 -7.96 13.86
C ALA A 663 -45.15 -7.33 15.23
N ASP A 664 -43.84 -7.14 15.46
CA ASP A 664 -43.28 -6.62 16.72
C ASP A 664 -42.69 -5.22 16.54
N LEU A 665 -43.47 -4.18 16.88
CA LEU A 665 -43.15 -2.76 16.65
C LEU A 665 -42.58 -2.04 17.88
N ARG A 666 -42.13 -2.77 18.92
CA ARG A 666 -41.69 -2.15 20.19
C ARG A 666 -40.47 -1.24 20.02
N GLY A 667 -40.55 -0.01 20.53
CA GLY A 667 -39.51 1.01 20.35
C GLY A 667 -39.41 1.61 18.93
N ALA A 668 -40.28 1.22 17.98
CA ALA A 668 -40.25 1.77 16.63
C ALA A 668 -40.76 3.23 16.60
N ASN A 669 -40.17 4.06 15.74
CA ASN A 669 -40.66 5.43 15.50
C ASN A 669 -41.56 5.46 14.26
N LEU A 670 -42.86 5.68 14.44
CA LEU A 670 -43.87 5.67 13.37
C LEU A 670 -44.32 7.08 12.94
N ALA A 671 -43.66 8.14 13.40
CA ALA A 671 -44.09 9.52 13.16
C ALA A 671 -44.32 9.82 11.67
N GLY A 672 -45.54 10.22 11.31
CA GLY A 672 -45.95 10.53 9.92
C GLY A 672 -46.13 9.32 8.99
N ALA A 673 -46.03 8.09 9.48
CA ALA A 673 -46.25 6.90 8.66
C ALA A 673 -47.72 6.74 8.22
N ASN A 674 -47.93 6.26 6.99
CA ASN A 674 -49.27 6.06 6.42
C ASN A 674 -49.82 4.65 6.73
N PHE A 675 -50.88 4.58 7.53
CA PHE A 675 -51.52 3.32 7.97
C PHE A 675 -52.86 3.00 7.26
N LEU A 676 -53.20 3.70 6.18
CA LEU A 676 -54.45 3.52 5.43
C LEU A 676 -54.72 2.04 5.08
N GLY A 677 -55.80 1.45 5.62
CA GLY A 677 -56.24 0.10 5.27
C GLY A 677 -55.38 -1.05 5.79
N VAL A 678 -54.41 -0.79 6.69
CA VAL A 678 -53.57 -1.82 7.34
C VAL A 678 -54.41 -2.85 8.11
N SER A 679 -53.95 -4.10 8.15
CA SER A 679 -54.55 -5.20 8.92
C SER A 679 -53.59 -5.81 9.95
N PHE A 680 -54.09 -6.12 11.16
CA PHE A 680 -53.29 -6.59 12.30
C PHE A 680 -53.64 -8.01 12.83
N PHE A 681 -54.62 -8.72 12.25
CA PHE A 681 -55.27 -9.86 12.93
C PHE A 681 -55.10 -11.24 12.26
N ASN A 682 -54.97 -12.29 13.09
CA ASN A 682 -55.19 -13.69 12.69
C ASN A 682 -55.98 -14.45 13.79
N PRO A 683 -57.21 -14.96 13.53
CA PRO A 683 -58.13 -15.38 14.60
C PRO A 683 -57.72 -16.59 15.46
N GLU A 684 -56.77 -17.42 15.03
CA GLU A 684 -56.59 -18.77 15.59
C GLU A 684 -55.54 -18.90 16.71
N THR A 685 -54.84 -17.84 17.13
CA THR A 685 -53.83 -17.99 18.22
C THR A 685 -53.84 -16.86 19.23
N SER A 686 -54.19 -17.23 20.47
CA SER A 686 -54.01 -16.43 21.68
C SER A 686 -52.52 -16.26 22.03
N ARG A 687 -51.84 -15.39 21.28
CA ARG A 687 -50.61 -14.71 21.72
C ARG A 687 -50.98 -13.25 21.89
N SER A 688 -50.75 -12.70 23.08
CA SER A 688 -51.21 -11.35 23.39
C SER A 688 -50.48 -10.30 22.55
N ASP A 689 -51.23 -9.37 21.95
CA ASP A 689 -50.72 -8.26 21.14
C ASP A 689 -49.83 -7.31 21.96
N ASN A 690 -48.54 -7.62 22.02
CA ASN A 690 -47.54 -6.85 22.76
C ASN A 690 -47.17 -5.52 22.07
N PHE A 691 -47.78 -5.20 20.91
CA PHE A 691 -47.63 -3.94 20.19
C PHE A 691 -48.17 -2.75 21.02
N LEU A 692 -49.33 -2.91 21.68
CA LEU A 692 -50.07 -1.81 22.32
C LEU A 692 -50.41 -2.09 23.79
N LYS A 693 -49.78 -3.10 24.40
CA LYS A 693 -49.73 -3.20 25.86
C LYS A 693 -48.82 -2.10 26.41
N ALA A 694 -49.24 -1.47 27.51
CA ALA A 694 -48.36 -0.59 28.28
C ALA A 694 -47.06 -1.36 28.61
N PRO A 695 -45.88 -0.91 28.15
CA PRO A 695 -44.64 -1.62 28.40
C PRO A 695 -44.23 -1.49 29.87
N VAL A 696 -43.40 -2.42 30.34
CA VAL A 696 -42.85 -2.37 31.71
C VAL A 696 -42.05 -1.08 31.96
N ASN A 697 -41.40 -0.55 30.91
CA ASN A 697 -40.75 0.77 30.88
C ASN A 697 -41.14 1.52 29.60
N ASP A 698 -41.45 2.82 29.71
CA ASP A 698 -41.97 3.67 28.61
C ASP A 698 -41.03 3.73 27.39
N GLN A 699 -39.72 3.50 27.60
CA GLN A 699 -38.68 3.40 26.56
C GLN A 699 -38.89 2.30 25.50
N SER A 700 -39.84 1.38 25.70
CA SER A 700 -40.11 0.28 24.76
C SER A 700 -41.48 0.36 24.06
N ALA A 701 -42.22 1.46 24.26
CA ALA A 701 -43.41 1.77 23.47
C ALA A 701 -43.03 2.18 22.03
N ALA A 702 -43.94 1.97 21.07
CA ALA A 702 -43.83 2.61 19.76
C ALA A 702 -44.23 4.09 19.85
N ILE A 703 -43.58 4.96 19.06
CA ILE A 703 -43.91 6.39 18.97
C ILE A 703 -44.97 6.56 17.88
N VAL A 704 -46.21 6.86 18.28
CA VAL A 704 -47.41 6.93 17.40
C VAL A 704 -48.02 8.33 17.26
N GLN A 705 -47.33 9.36 17.74
CA GLN A 705 -47.83 10.73 17.78
C GLN A 705 -48.13 11.26 16.36
N GLY A 706 -49.36 11.74 16.15
CA GLY A 706 -49.82 12.32 14.88
C GLY A 706 -50.10 11.30 13.77
N VAL A 707 -49.99 9.99 14.03
CA VAL A 707 -50.32 8.93 13.06
C VAL A 707 -51.83 8.72 13.02
N ASP A 708 -52.40 8.59 11.81
CA ASP A 708 -53.83 8.34 11.60
C ASP A 708 -54.14 6.84 11.54
N PHE A 709 -54.99 6.39 12.47
CA PHE A 709 -55.47 5.02 12.59
C PHE A 709 -56.96 4.87 12.20
N SER A 710 -57.61 5.93 11.70
CA SER A 710 -59.06 5.95 11.40
C SER A 710 -59.53 4.83 10.45
N GLU A 711 -58.74 4.55 9.42
CA GLU A 711 -59.00 3.53 8.40
C GLU A 711 -58.23 2.21 8.65
N VAL A 712 -57.72 2.00 9.86
CA VAL A 712 -57.02 0.76 10.24
C VAL A 712 -58.03 -0.32 10.61
N LYS A 713 -57.85 -1.51 10.04
CA LYS A 713 -58.79 -2.61 10.19
C LYS A 713 -58.48 -3.44 11.44
N ASN A 714 -59.55 -3.79 12.17
CA ASN A 714 -59.54 -4.76 13.26
C ASN A 714 -58.75 -4.35 14.52
N LEU A 715 -58.81 -3.07 14.92
CA LEU A 715 -58.32 -2.62 16.23
C LEU A 715 -59.28 -3.04 17.37
N SER A 716 -58.72 -3.47 18.50
CA SER A 716 -59.47 -3.72 19.74
C SER A 716 -59.59 -2.48 20.63
N SER A 717 -60.53 -2.47 21.57
CA SER A 717 -60.80 -1.32 22.44
C SER A 717 -59.59 -0.88 23.27
N SER A 718 -58.77 -1.81 23.76
CA SER A 718 -57.54 -1.49 24.53
C SER A 718 -56.46 -0.86 23.67
N GLN A 719 -56.34 -1.30 22.41
CA GLN A 719 -55.41 -0.77 21.42
C GLN A 719 -55.77 0.68 21.07
N ILE A 720 -57.06 0.96 20.89
CA ILE A 720 -57.60 2.30 20.61
C ILE A 720 -57.30 3.25 21.78
N VAL A 721 -57.56 2.85 23.03
CA VAL A 721 -57.24 3.67 24.22
C VAL A 721 -55.76 4.03 24.28
N PHE A 722 -54.85 3.08 24.02
CA PHE A 722 -53.41 3.35 23.99
C PHE A 722 -53.03 4.35 22.89
N ILE A 723 -53.55 4.18 21.66
CA ILE A 723 -53.31 5.07 20.53
C ILE A 723 -53.70 6.52 20.90
N CYS A 724 -54.88 6.69 21.49
CA CYS A 724 -55.37 8.01 21.94
C CYS A 724 -54.47 8.61 23.05
N GLN A 725 -54.07 7.81 24.04
CA GLN A 725 -53.18 8.27 25.14
C GLN A 725 -51.78 8.69 24.65
N LYS A 726 -51.27 8.06 23.59
CA LYS A 726 -49.95 8.36 23.00
C LYS A 726 -50.03 9.35 21.81
N GLY A 727 -51.17 10.01 21.62
CA GLY A 727 -51.32 11.11 20.66
C GLY A 727 -51.50 10.71 19.19
N GLY A 728 -51.92 9.47 18.93
CA GLY A 728 -52.40 9.06 17.61
C GLY A 728 -53.86 9.49 17.36
N ILE A 729 -54.28 9.50 16.10
CA ILE A 729 -55.60 9.95 15.66
C ILE A 729 -56.48 8.72 15.40
N HIS A 730 -57.65 8.65 16.04
CA HIS A 730 -58.68 7.63 15.77
C HIS A 730 -60.07 8.19 16.12
N PRO A 731 -61.16 7.88 15.38
CA PRO A 731 -62.49 8.47 15.60
C PRO A 731 -63.01 8.34 17.03
N GLN A 732 -62.67 7.24 17.71
CA GLN A 732 -63.10 6.99 19.09
C GLN A 732 -62.27 7.74 20.15
N CYS A 733 -61.16 8.42 19.80
CA CYS A 733 -60.40 9.22 20.78
C CYS A 733 -61.16 10.43 21.31
N ASN A 734 -62.19 10.88 20.59
CA ASN A 734 -63.03 12.01 20.97
C ASN A 734 -64.33 11.57 21.71
N LEU A 735 -64.52 10.26 21.94
CA LEU A 735 -65.62 9.73 22.73
C LEU A 735 -65.17 9.65 24.21
N LYS A 736 -65.49 10.69 24.98
CA LYS A 736 -65.37 10.72 26.45
C LYS A 736 -66.63 10.20 27.11
#